data_AF-A0A9X3MWZ3-F1
#
_entry.id   AF-A0A9X3MWZ3-F1
#
_cell.length_a   1.000
_cell.length_b   1.000
_cell.length_c   1.000
_cell.angle_alpha   90.00
_cell.angle_beta   90.00
_cell.angle_gamma   90.00
#
_symmetry.space_group_name_H-M   'P 1'
#
loop_
_entity.id
_entity.type
_entity.pdbx_description
1 polymer ?
#
loop_
_entity_poly.entity_id
_entity_poly.type
_entity_poly.pdbx_seq_one_letter_code
_entity_poly.pdbx_strand_id
1 'polypeptide(L)'
;MSGPALIVPIRVEALPVGAPDAAGPWSVLPHANFSALSLPRAPYLGAQVFSPPFGGQPFEPGVHVHWRLPRALLQARQERDAKRITLPCAPDRWLVVRTGAQDTQAWVVESNHVDPEPLHSPTSFPGGYIGRVHALEAWPGETEGGDRLPLNAFGYGIPDFAGCYVNCRNVFGMLDAESAPGPRTYTVIGWYADAKRDPLDADPAAFGELAGADPAPRRTLCVGAVSGVPFDPAGAYLRGQHAPLTPDVAIGNTPAEALAALAARRAGADEVAERLLNAFQLGALDRIGETDGIARLEEQMHAAKFAALDGGIEWEVRGGEADLAALNAAQRRWDSGTAELASLRGRLFADWCRRAALRASDRRPQLDFDALDAFMETQADEIDALAGELVALAAQIQVQADQVAAGLPHGARLESVPASRFYQPNDVVVVLCGDGLPGSAPDAADEPPFVGDEPTRPAPAGYERLAPPEVAQLLEYGAAHARPWKLPWRPVELAWRVSVQLRRELDTSAGLDPQVVLDHFAMPPDGFDLESDSVRYEALADEYTGRVLLAANASIGLERQIATAIEQRRYDGLEGLLGPLQQQPLLAQVLSGFTSALGMLAHQLQLPVEDPQGSPLDAAFVTRVRDAIDAERRFSPLMHNPFAPLRTGRFELTELRLIDEFGRWRDVDVSAIAVAETVPTDPRRRSAVLPPLRLSQPAQLNFRWLDAGGTPILGWVVPNHLDDGLMFYDAEGRALGRLTPTVDAPQWRVAPGAEVPAPAGVIAELVASIDDSAYLRALGATLDAARALIAPAQTAADREVAVLVGSPLAVVQASFDLSLLGLPLIDMGIDALRADIARGDVRRRSDRALAGVRLPVLLGSLTQLGDGLAGFFAAGADGKPDFARFLSQAATAHERIARPPQSTVTVRADPGAGATVVTMLVDPRCEVHAYTGVLPVKTLTIGPDVAARGLAALKYAFQTAPVIVPRGRIGVPLPAAAGTWSWLSATGEPVALEPFVPTAAPELHRIADGWLQLDPS
;
A
#
# COMPACT_ATOMS: atom_id res chain seq x y z
N MET A 1 -23.62 2.73 -48.91
CA MET A 1 -23.10 4.09 -48.67
C MET A 1 -21.60 4.03 -48.91
N SER A 2 -21.10 4.70 -49.96
CA SER A 2 -19.66 4.75 -50.30
C SER A 2 -18.99 5.91 -49.55
N GLY A 3 -17.74 5.71 -49.14
CA GLY A 3 -16.89 6.66 -48.41
C GLY A 3 -15.63 5.91 -47.94
N PRO A 4 -14.50 6.60 -47.73
CA PRO A 4 -13.23 5.96 -47.39
C PRO A 4 -13.29 5.23 -46.03
N ALA A 5 -12.40 4.26 -45.85
CA ALA A 5 -12.24 3.54 -44.59
C ALA A 5 -10.97 4.00 -43.86
N LEU A 6 -11.03 4.04 -42.53
CA LEU A 6 -9.84 4.19 -41.69
C LEU A 6 -9.16 2.82 -41.59
N ILE A 7 -7.97 2.72 -42.17
CA ILE A 7 -7.15 1.51 -42.11
C ILE A 7 -6.28 1.57 -40.87
N VAL A 8 -6.44 0.57 -40.00
CA VAL A 8 -5.71 0.46 -38.73
C VAL A 8 -4.78 -0.75 -38.81
N PRO A 9 -3.46 -0.55 -38.94
CA PRO A 9 -2.51 -1.65 -38.91
C PRO A 9 -2.60 -2.44 -37.59
N ILE A 10 -2.58 -3.76 -37.68
CA ILE A 10 -2.53 -4.67 -36.53
C ILE A 10 -1.36 -5.64 -36.65
N ARG A 11 -0.89 -6.16 -35.52
CA ARG A 11 0.13 -7.21 -35.50
C ARG A 11 -0.53 -8.58 -35.56
N VAL A 12 -0.05 -9.41 -36.48
CA VAL A 12 -0.43 -10.82 -36.63
C VAL A 12 0.79 -11.67 -36.32
N GLU A 13 0.61 -12.64 -35.43
CA GLU A 13 1.65 -13.57 -34.99
C GLU A 13 1.18 -15.00 -35.30
N ALA A 14 2.12 -15.88 -35.62
CA ALA A 14 1.82 -17.27 -35.95
C ALA A 14 2.76 -18.23 -35.21
N LEU A 15 2.18 -19.22 -34.54
CA LEU A 15 2.89 -20.27 -33.83
C LEU A 15 2.67 -21.62 -34.53
N PRO A 16 3.65 -22.13 -35.31
CA PRO A 16 3.58 -23.47 -35.86
C PRO A 16 3.83 -24.52 -34.76
N VAL A 17 3.00 -25.55 -34.73
CA VAL A 17 3.05 -26.68 -33.79
C VAL A 17 2.99 -27.97 -34.60
N GLY A 18 4.09 -28.73 -34.63
CA GLY A 18 4.12 -30.06 -35.24
C GLY A 18 3.72 -31.17 -34.26
N ALA A 19 3.63 -32.40 -34.75
CA ALA A 19 3.31 -33.57 -33.92
C ALA A 19 4.29 -33.81 -32.74
N PRO A 20 5.61 -33.61 -32.89
CA PRO A 20 6.54 -33.62 -31.75
C PRO A 20 6.23 -32.57 -30.69
N ASP A 21 5.79 -31.38 -31.12
CA ASP A 21 5.37 -30.31 -30.22
C ASP A 21 4.01 -30.65 -29.58
N ALA A 22 3.04 -31.25 -30.27
CA ALA A 22 1.75 -31.58 -29.64
C ALA A 22 1.83 -32.63 -28.50
N ALA A 23 2.95 -33.34 -28.34
CA ALA A 23 3.11 -34.40 -27.36
C ALA A 23 3.42 -33.93 -25.92
N GLY A 24 3.73 -32.65 -25.70
CA GLY A 24 4.12 -32.10 -24.39
C GLY A 24 3.18 -30.99 -23.90
N PRO A 25 3.13 -30.70 -22.58
CA PRO A 25 2.28 -29.67 -22.00
C PRO A 25 2.91 -28.27 -22.17
N TRP A 26 3.00 -27.79 -23.41
CA TRP A 26 3.75 -26.58 -23.74
C TRP A 26 2.97 -25.27 -23.59
N SER A 27 1.67 -25.34 -23.32
CA SER A 27 0.82 -24.17 -23.07
C SER A 27 0.27 -24.20 -21.65
N VAL A 28 0.08 -23.03 -21.05
CA VAL A 28 -0.74 -22.90 -19.84
C VAL A 28 -2.20 -23.16 -20.16
N LEU A 29 -2.94 -23.62 -19.16
CA LEU A 29 -4.40 -23.69 -19.24
C LEU A 29 -4.99 -22.30 -19.48
N PRO A 30 -6.16 -22.18 -20.14
CA PRO A 30 -6.86 -20.90 -20.28
C PRO A 30 -7.01 -20.24 -18.91
N HIS A 31 -6.83 -18.92 -18.86
CA HIS A 31 -6.93 -18.15 -17.63
C HIS A 31 -8.27 -18.44 -16.94
N ALA A 32 -9.37 -18.44 -17.72
CA ALA A 32 -10.70 -18.81 -17.25
C ALA A 32 -11.33 -19.90 -18.14
N ASN A 33 -11.91 -20.91 -17.51
CA ASN A 33 -12.65 -21.99 -18.17
C ASN A 33 -14.04 -22.16 -17.53
N PHE A 34 -15.07 -21.55 -18.14
CA PHE A 34 -16.45 -21.58 -17.63
C PHE A 34 -17.15 -22.92 -17.87
N SER A 35 -16.63 -23.76 -18.77
CA SER A 35 -17.19 -25.11 -18.96
C SER A 35 -17.13 -25.95 -17.67
N ALA A 36 -16.19 -25.63 -16.77
CA ALA A 36 -16.07 -26.25 -15.46
C ALA A 36 -17.28 -26.02 -14.55
N LEU A 37 -18.06 -24.95 -14.76
CA LEU A 37 -19.28 -24.65 -13.99
C LEU A 37 -20.47 -25.53 -14.39
N SER A 38 -20.45 -26.07 -15.61
CA SER A 38 -21.50 -26.96 -16.12
C SER A 38 -21.34 -28.40 -15.65
N LEU A 39 -20.24 -28.71 -14.94
CA LEU A 39 -20.02 -30.05 -14.39
C LEU A 39 -21.01 -30.35 -13.25
N PRO A 40 -21.55 -31.58 -13.17
CA PRO A 40 -22.44 -31.97 -12.08
C PRO A 40 -21.76 -31.78 -10.71
N ARG A 41 -22.45 -31.12 -9.77
CA ARG A 41 -21.94 -30.81 -8.42
C ARG A 41 -20.75 -29.85 -8.37
N ALA A 42 -20.37 -29.20 -9.47
CA ALA A 42 -19.37 -28.15 -9.40
C ALA A 42 -19.90 -26.94 -8.61
N PRO A 43 -19.14 -26.40 -7.65
CA PRO A 43 -19.56 -25.20 -6.94
C PRO A 43 -19.51 -23.99 -7.89
N TYR A 44 -20.53 -23.13 -7.84
CA TYR A 44 -20.60 -21.91 -8.65
C TYR A 44 -19.69 -20.83 -8.06
N LEU A 45 -18.37 -21.01 -8.19
CA LEU A 45 -17.33 -20.16 -7.62
C LEU A 45 -16.28 -19.78 -8.66
N GLY A 46 -15.70 -18.58 -8.50
CA GLY A 46 -14.58 -18.14 -9.35
C GLY A 46 -13.42 -19.13 -9.36
N ALA A 47 -13.08 -19.71 -8.19
CA ALA A 47 -12.02 -20.71 -8.04
C ALA A 47 -12.20 -21.96 -8.94
N GLN A 48 -13.43 -22.26 -9.38
CA GLN A 48 -13.70 -23.38 -10.28
C GLN A 48 -13.42 -23.03 -11.74
N VAL A 49 -13.45 -21.74 -12.08
CA VAL A 49 -13.24 -21.21 -13.43
C VAL A 49 -11.77 -20.93 -13.68
N PHE A 50 -11.05 -20.36 -12.71
CA PHE A 50 -9.66 -19.94 -12.90
C PHE A 50 -8.69 -21.12 -12.79
N SER A 51 -7.84 -21.26 -13.80
CA SER A 51 -6.85 -22.34 -13.82
C SER A 51 -5.71 -22.08 -12.82
N PRO A 52 -5.05 -23.13 -12.30
CA PRO A 52 -3.89 -22.95 -11.44
C PRO A 52 -2.68 -22.35 -12.20
N PRO A 53 -1.83 -21.51 -11.57
CA PRO A 53 -0.72 -20.82 -12.24
C PRO A 53 0.32 -21.73 -12.92
N PHE A 54 0.47 -22.97 -12.42
CA PHE A 54 1.49 -23.92 -12.88
C PHE A 54 0.90 -25.15 -13.57
N GLY A 55 -0.34 -25.06 -14.06
CA GLY A 55 -0.94 -26.09 -14.91
C GLY A 55 -0.52 -25.97 -16.37
N GLY A 56 -0.56 -27.08 -17.12
CA GLY A 56 -0.23 -27.09 -18.55
C GLY A 56 -1.07 -28.07 -19.36
N GLN A 57 -1.26 -27.75 -20.63
CA GLN A 57 -1.97 -28.56 -21.63
C GLN A 57 -1.17 -28.60 -22.94
N PRO A 58 -1.31 -29.67 -23.74
CA PRO A 58 -0.69 -29.74 -25.05
C PRO A 58 -1.34 -28.76 -26.04
N PHE A 59 -0.55 -28.26 -26.98
CA PHE A 59 -1.10 -27.59 -28.16
C PHE A 59 -1.69 -28.62 -29.13
N GLU A 60 -2.73 -28.22 -29.83
CA GLU A 60 -3.21 -28.97 -30.99
C GLU A 60 -2.24 -28.78 -32.17
N PRO A 61 -1.95 -29.83 -32.96
CA PRO A 61 -1.11 -29.67 -34.15
C PRO A 61 -1.72 -28.69 -35.17
N GLY A 62 -0.87 -27.84 -35.77
CA GLY A 62 -1.28 -26.86 -36.78
C GLY A 62 -0.55 -25.53 -36.63
N VAL A 63 -1.06 -24.48 -37.27
CA VAL A 63 -0.57 -23.11 -37.11
C VAL A 63 -1.59 -22.31 -36.32
N HIS A 64 -1.22 -21.90 -35.11
CA HIS A 64 -2.03 -21.00 -34.29
C HIS A 64 -1.76 -19.57 -34.71
N VAL A 65 -2.75 -18.89 -35.25
CA VAL A 65 -2.65 -17.49 -35.68
C VAL A 65 -3.36 -16.63 -34.64
N HIS A 66 -2.69 -15.59 -34.13
CA HIS A 66 -3.22 -14.64 -33.16
C HIS A 66 -2.98 -13.22 -33.68
N TRP A 67 -3.94 -12.32 -33.45
CA TRP A 67 -3.79 -10.93 -33.84
C TRP A 67 -4.16 -9.99 -32.71
N ARG A 68 -3.38 -8.93 -32.58
CA ARG A 68 -3.53 -7.94 -31.51
C ARG A 68 -4.52 -6.87 -31.92
N LEU A 69 -5.43 -6.53 -31.01
CA LEU A 69 -6.31 -5.39 -31.20
C LEU A 69 -5.51 -4.08 -31.16
N PRO A 70 -5.88 -3.06 -31.95
CA PRO A 70 -5.26 -1.75 -31.91
C PRO A 70 -5.27 -1.17 -30.49
N ARG A 71 -4.19 -0.47 -30.11
CA ARG A 71 -4.09 0.16 -28.77
C ARG A 71 -5.27 1.05 -28.39
N ALA A 72 -5.91 1.71 -29.36
CA ALA A 72 -7.10 2.54 -29.14
C ALA A 72 -8.28 1.73 -28.56
N LEU A 73 -8.39 0.44 -28.89
CA LEU A 73 -9.46 -0.45 -28.41
C LEU A 73 -9.15 -1.11 -27.06
N LEU A 74 -7.91 -0.98 -26.58
CA LEU A 74 -7.46 -1.51 -25.29
C LEU A 74 -7.63 -0.50 -24.14
N GLN A 75 -8.05 0.73 -24.44
CA GLN A 75 -8.15 1.82 -23.46
C GLN A 75 -9.58 2.02 -22.98
N ALA A 76 -9.77 1.82 -21.67
CA ALA A 76 -10.98 2.16 -20.96
C ALA A 76 -11.16 3.67 -20.84
N ARG A 77 -12.39 4.16 -20.97
CA ARG A 77 -12.74 5.57 -20.80
C ARG A 77 -13.66 5.76 -19.61
N GLN A 78 -13.39 6.81 -18.84
CA GLN A 78 -14.24 7.24 -17.75
C GLN A 78 -15.06 8.44 -18.22
N GLU A 79 -16.39 8.31 -18.27
CA GLU A 79 -17.28 9.44 -18.56
C GLU A 79 -17.18 10.46 -17.41
N ARG A 80 -17.02 11.76 -17.72
CA ARG A 80 -16.72 12.81 -16.70
C ARG A 80 -17.75 12.91 -15.56
N ASP A 81 -19.00 12.52 -15.80
CA ASP A 81 -20.11 12.62 -14.84
C ASP A 81 -20.64 11.27 -14.33
N ALA A 82 -20.11 10.14 -14.81
CA ALA A 82 -20.54 8.80 -14.39
C ALA A 82 -19.38 8.00 -13.80
N LYS A 83 -19.64 7.27 -12.71
CA LYS A 83 -18.72 6.21 -12.21
C LYS A 83 -18.59 5.02 -13.19
N ARG A 84 -19.04 5.17 -14.44
CA ARG A 84 -19.11 4.12 -15.44
C ARG A 84 -17.88 4.19 -16.33
N ILE A 85 -17.09 3.12 -16.30
CA ILE A 85 -16.01 2.89 -17.24
C ILE A 85 -16.61 2.23 -18.48
N THR A 86 -16.41 2.81 -19.66
CA THR A 86 -16.83 2.23 -20.93
C THR A 86 -15.61 1.78 -21.73
N LEU A 87 -15.71 0.58 -22.30
CA LEU A 87 -14.69 0.01 -23.18
C LEU A 87 -15.16 0.07 -24.64
N PRO A 88 -14.29 0.44 -25.59
CA PRO A 88 -14.63 0.38 -27.01
C PRO A 88 -14.97 -1.04 -27.46
N CYS A 89 -15.92 -1.17 -28.39
CA CYS A 89 -16.19 -2.43 -29.05
C CYS A 89 -15.01 -2.86 -29.93
N ALA A 90 -14.69 -4.15 -29.91
CA ALA A 90 -13.73 -4.77 -30.83
C ALA A 90 -14.40 -5.18 -32.15
N PRO A 91 -13.65 -5.28 -33.27
CA PRO A 91 -14.17 -5.86 -34.50
C PRO A 91 -14.65 -7.29 -34.25
N ASP A 92 -15.82 -7.63 -34.79
CA ASP A 92 -16.51 -8.90 -34.57
C ASP A 92 -16.49 -9.83 -35.80
N ARG A 93 -15.84 -9.40 -36.87
CA ARG A 93 -15.61 -10.16 -38.09
C ARG A 93 -14.17 -10.07 -38.53
N TRP A 94 -13.59 -11.21 -38.89
CA TRP A 94 -12.22 -11.28 -39.35
C TRP A 94 -12.10 -12.21 -40.55
N LEU A 95 -11.52 -11.72 -41.64
CA LEU A 95 -11.08 -12.51 -42.77
C LEU A 95 -9.64 -12.94 -42.51
N VAL A 96 -9.39 -14.24 -42.51
CA VAL A 96 -8.04 -14.81 -42.42
C VAL A 96 -7.74 -15.49 -43.74
N VAL A 97 -6.69 -15.07 -44.45
CA VAL A 97 -6.26 -15.68 -45.71
C VAL A 97 -4.86 -16.24 -45.56
N ARG A 98 -4.72 -17.53 -45.82
CA ARG A 98 -3.43 -18.19 -45.96
C ARG A 98 -3.06 -18.28 -47.44
N THR A 99 -1.87 -17.81 -47.77
CA THR A 99 -1.25 -18.01 -49.09
C THR A 99 0.01 -18.87 -48.94
N GLY A 100 0.04 -20.01 -49.62
CA GLY A 100 1.19 -20.90 -49.76
C GLY A 100 1.70 -20.94 -51.19
N ALA A 101 2.73 -21.75 -51.47
CA ALA A 101 3.36 -21.81 -52.78
C ALA A 101 2.42 -22.32 -53.91
N GLN A 102 1.42 -23.15 -53.59
CA GLN A 102 0.50 -23.75 -54.56
C GLN A 102 -0.97 -23.75 -54.10
N ASP A 103 -1.27 -23.19 -52.93
CA ASP A 103 -2.61 -23.22 -52.35
C ASP A 103 -2.94 -21.91 -51.63
N THR A 104 -4.19 -21.48 -51.72
CA THR A 104 -4.72 -20.30 -51.02
C THR A 104 -6.05 -20.69 -50.39
N GLN A 105 -6.14 -20.51 -49.08
CA GLN A 105 -7.36 -20.76 -48.32
C GLN A 105 -7.75 -19.52 -47.52
N ALA A 106 -9.06 -19.35 -47.34
CA ALA A 106 -9.62 -18.21 -46.66
C ALA A 106 -10.71 -18.66 -45.68
N TRP A 107 -10.76 -18.00 -44.53
CA TRP A 107 -11.74 -18.23 -43.48
C TRP A 107 -12.34 -16.92 -43.00
N VAL A 108 -13.58 -16.98 -42.53
CA VAL A 108 -14.22 -15.90 -41.78
C VAL A 108 -14.41 -16.33 -40.34
N VAL A 109 -13.84 -15.56 -39.42
CA VAL A 109 -14.05 -15.71 -37.97
C VAL A 109 -15.13 -14.74 -37.53
N GLU A 110 -16.18 -15.28 -36.91
CA GLU A 110 -17.24 -14.50 -36.28
C GLU A 110 -17.02 -14.52 -34.77
N SER A 111 -16.33 -13.50 -34.27
CA SER A 111 -15.83 -13.44 -32.89
C SER A 111 -16.93 -13.33 -31.83
N ASN A 112 -18.14 -12.93 -32.22
CA ASN A 112 -19.24 -12.66 -31.30
C ASN A 112 -20.39 -13.67 -31.34
N HIS A 113 -20.27 -14.72 -32.15
CA HIS A 113 -21.26 -15.79 -32.20
C HIS A 113 -21.24 -16.59 -30.90
N VAL A 114 -22.42 -16.96 -30.39
CA VAL A 114 -22.57 -17.75 -29.16
C VAL A 114 -23.16 -19.12 -29.48
N ASP A 115 -22.55 -20.15 -28.89
CA ASP A 115 -23.07 -21.51 -28.88
C ASP A 115 -23.24 -22.02 -27.45
N PRO A 116 -24.27 -22.86 -27.17
CA PRO A 116 -24.41 -23.51 -25.87
C PRO A 116 -23.37 -24.63 -25.64
N GLU A 117 -22.79 -25.17 -26.72
CA GLU A 117 -21.86 -26.30 -26.73
C GLU A 117 -20.56 -25.91 -27.47
N PRO A 118 -19.42 -26.58 -27.22
CA PRO A 118 -18.12 -26.23 -27.83
C PRO A 118 -17.99 -26.69 -29.28
N LEU A 119 -19.01 -26.44 -30.11
CA LEU A 119 -19.10 -26.94 -31.48
C LEU A 119 -18.10 -26.24 -32.41
N HIS A 120 -18.02 -24.91 -32.31
CA HIS A 120 -17.21 -24.10 -33.23
C HIS A 120 -16.01 -23.42 -32.57
N SER A 121 -16.00 -23.32 -31.24
CA SER A 121 -14.94 -22.68 -30.48
C SER A 121 -14.75 -23.34 -29.13
N PRO A 122 -13.49 -23.50 -28.68
CA PRO A 122 -13.18 -23.94 -27.32
C PRO A 122 -13.24 -22.80 -26.30
N THR A 123 -13.42 -21.54 -26.74
CA THR A 123 -13.44 -20.38 -25.85
C THR A 123 -14.74 -20.32 -25.08
N SER A 124 -14.73 -20.84 -23.85
CA SER A 124 -15.87 -20.77 -22.94
C SER A 124 -16.10 -19.35 -22.40
N PHE A 125 -17.34 -19.01 -22.10
CA PHE A 125 -17.75 -17.79 -21.39
C PHE A 125 -18.92 -18.12 -20.44
N PRO A 126 -19.35 -17.19 -19.56
CA PRO A 126 -20.52 -17.41 -18.71
C PRO A 126 -21.78 -17.77 -19.53
N GLY A 127 -22.18 -19.05 -19.50
CA GLY A 127 -23.39 -19.55 -20.18
C GLY A 127 -23.17 -20.24 -21.53
N GLY A 128 -21.94 -20.45 -22.00
CA GLY A 128 -21.68 -21.20 -23.23
C GLY A 128 -20.27 -21.05 -23.78
N TYR A 129 -20.15 -21.03 -25.12
CA TYR A 129 -18.94 -20.83 -25.89
C TYR A 129 -19.10 -19.69 -26.89
N ILE A 130 -18.01 -18.96 -27.15
CA ILE A 130 -18.02 -17.80 -28.04
C ILE A 130 -17.00 -17.95 -29.16
N GLY A 131 -17.39 -17.48 -30.35
CA GLY A 131 -16.59 -17.52 -31.56
C GLY A 131 -16.94 -18.69 -32.46
N ARG A 132 -16.82 -18.50 -33.78
CA ARG A 132 -16.90 -19.57 -34.78
C ARG A 132 -16.06 -19.24 -36.01
N VAL A 133 -15.59 -20.28 -36.70
CA VAL A 133 -14.76 -20.16 -37.91
C VAL A 133 -15.44 -20.87 -39.07
N HIS A 134 -15.60 -20.17 -40.20
CA HIS A 134 -16.12 -20.71 -41.45
C HIS A 134 -15.04 -20.69 -42.53
N ALA A 135 -14.94 -21.75 -43.34
CA ALA A 135 -14.26 -21.61 -44.62
C ALA A 135 -15.03 -20.60 -45.48
N LEU A 136 -14.33 -19.68 -46.16
CA LEU A 136 -14.96 -18.56 -46.88
C LEU A 136 -16.00 -19.02 -47.92
N GLU A 137 -15.74 -20.13 -48.61
CA GLU A 137 -16.66 -20.72 -49.61
C GLU A 137 -17.99 -21.19 -48.97
N ALA A 138 -17.91 -21.68 -47.74
CA ALA A 138 -19.05 -22.17 -46.95
C ALA A 138 -19.72 -21.07 -46.13
N TRP A 139 -19.11 -19.89 -46.01
CA TRP A 139 -19.65 -18.80 -45.20
C TRP A 139 -20.96 -18.27 -45.82
N PRO A 140 -22.08 -18.24 -45.08
CA PRO A 140 -23.38 -17.78 -45.58
C PRO A 140 -23.49 -16.26 -45.74
N GLY A 141 -22.42 -15.52 -45.42
CA GLY A 141 -22.44 -14.05 -45.32
C GLY A 141 -23.16 -13.59 -44.04
N GLU A 142 -23.41 -12.29 -43.93
CA GLU A 142 -24.02 -11.69 -42.73
C GLU A 142 -25.51 -12.03 -42.51
N THR A 143 -26.07 -12.93 -43.32
CA THR A 143 -27.50 -13.28 -43.36
C THR A 143 -27.92 -14.31 -42.31
N GLU A 144 -26.97 -15.02 -41.70
CA GLU A 144 -27.26 -16.05 -40.71
C GLU A 144 -27.59 -15.44 -39.33
N GLY A 145 -28.76 -15.81 -38.80
CA GLY A 145 -29.21 -15.45 -37.46
C GLY A 145 -28.61 -16.35 -36.38
N GLY A 146 -28.39 -15.80 -35.19
CA GLY A 146 -27.83 -16.49 -34.03
C GLY A 146 -27.66 -15.50 -32.88
N ASP A 147 -27.46 -16.01 -31.66
CA ASP A 147 -27.20 -15.16 -30.50
C ASP A 147 -25.82 -14.53 -30.63
N ARG A 148 -25.75 -13.19 -30.50
CA ARG A 148 -24.52 -12.41 -30.66
C ARG A 148 -24.27 -11.56 -29.42
N LEU A 149 -23.04 -11.58 -28.93
CA LEU A 149 -22.63 -10.77 -27.77
C LEU A 149 -21.85 -9.51 -28.20
N PRO A 150 -22.04 -8.36 -27.53
CA PRO A 150 -21.09 -7.26 -27.65
C PRO A 150 -19.71 -7.70 -27.16
N LEU A 151 -18.67 -7.43 -27.95
CA LEU A 151 -17.30 -7.87 -27.67
C LEU A 151 -16.37 -6.67 -27.52
N ASN A 152 -15.48 -6.73 -26.53
CA ASN A 152 -14.39 -5.78 -26.32
C ASN A 152 -13.10 -6.54 -26.00
N ALA A 153 -12.00 -5.82 -25.79
CA ALA A 153 -10.69 -6.41 -25.53
C ALA A 153 -10.60 -7.27 -24.25
N PHE A 154 -11.50 -7.07 -23.29
CA PHE A 154 -11.56 -7.77 -22.00
C PHE A 154 -12.55 -8.94 -22.03
N GLY A 155 -13.23 -9.16 -23.17
CA GLY A 155 -14.25 -10.19 -23.32
C GLY A 155 -15.34 -10.06 -22.27
N TYR A 156 -15.43 -11.03 -21.37
CA TYR A 156 -16.39 -11.13 -20.28
C TYR A 156 -15.79 -10.82 -18.90
N GLY A 157 -14.69 -10.05 -18.86
CA GLY A 157 -14.05 -9.58 -17.64
C GLY A 157 -12.65 -10.14 -17.36
N ILE A 158 -12.04 -10.83 -18.33
CA ILE A 158 -10.65 -11.29 -18.24
C ILE A 158 -9.73 -10.19 -18.81
N PRO A 159 -8.78 -9.64 -18.03
CA PRO A 159 -7.97 -8.52 -18.50
C PRO A 159 -7.01 -8.85 -19.66
N ASP A 160 -6.53 -10.09 -19.76
CA ASP A 160 -5.68 -10.57 -20.86
C ASP A 160 -6.45 -11.32 -21.95
N PHE A 161 -7.79 -11.21 -21.99
CA PHE A 161 -8.63 -11.95 -22.94
C PHE A 161 -8.12 -11.82 -24.39
N ALA A 162 -8.03 -10.61 -24.94
CA ALA A 162 -7.51 -10.40 -26.30
C ALA A 162 -5.98 -10.52 -26.40
N GLY A 163 -5.27 -10.46 -25.27
CA GLY A 163 -3.81 -10.48 -25.20
C GLY A 163 -3.21 -11.88 -25.20
N CYS A 164 -3.99 -12.92 -24.85
CA CYS A 164 -3.55 -14.30 -24.76
C CYS A 164 -4.42 -15.20 -25.63
N TYR A 165 -3.81 -15.82 -26.66
CA TYR A 165 -4.46 -16.70 -27.64
C TYR A 165 -5.29 -17.80 -26.98
N VAL A 166 -4.81 -18.38 -25.88
CA VAL A 166 -5.50 -19.47 -25.19
C VAL A 166 -6.85 -19.01 -24.61
N ASN A 167 -7.00 -17.73 -24.28
CA ASN A 167 -8.24 -17.15 -23.76
C ASN A 167 -9.23 -16.74 -24.86
N CYS A 168 -8.78 -16.55 -26.11
CA CYS A 168 -9.59 -16.00 -27.19
C CYS A 168 -9.48 -16.77 -28.51
N ARG A 169 -9.23 -18.08 -28.45
CA ARG A 169 -9.15 -18.94 -29.64
C ARG A 169 -10.49 -18.94 -30.38
N ASN A 170 -10.46 -18.78 -31.70
CA ASN A 170 -11.62 -18.60 -32.58
C ASN A 170 -12.42 -17.30 -32.29
N VAL A 171 -11.82 -16.34 -31.57
CA VAL A 171 -12.35 -15.00 -31.32
C VAL A 171 -11.39 -13.93 -31.88
N PHE A 172 -10.17 -13.83 -31.32
CA PHE A 172 -9.09 -12.99 -31.83
C PHE A 172 -7.88 -13.81 -32.29
N GLY A 173 -8.13 -15.08 -32.59
CA GLY A 173 -7.16 -16.00 -33.13
C GLY A 173 -7.86 -17.17 -33.81
N MET A 174 -7.10 -18.00 -34.50
CA MET A 174 -7.59 -19.17 -35.24
C MET A 174 -6.57 -20.30 -35.16
N LEU A 175 -7.02 -21.56 -35.22
CA LEU A 175 -6.15 -22.69 -35.53
C LEU A 175 -6.33 -23.07 -37.01
N ASP A 176 -5.25 -22.98 -37.78
CA ASP A 176 -5.15 -23.64 -39.09
C ASP A 176 -4.61 -25.07 -38.88
N ALA A 177 -5.52 -26.05 -38.88
CA ALA A 177 -5.21 -27.46 -38.61
C ALA A 177 -4.64 -28.23 -39.82
N GLU A 178 -4.24 -27.54 -40.90
CA GLU A 178 -3.86 -28.20 -42.15
C GLU A 178 -2.44 -28.79 -42.16
N SER A 179 -2.29 -29.96 -42.78
CA SER A 179 -1.09 -30.79 -42.77
C SER A 179 -0.08 -30.58 -43.93
N ALA A 180 -0.35 -29.72 -44.92
CA ALA A 180 0.57 -29.55 -46.05
C ALA A 180 1.87 -28.81 -45.66
N PRO A 181 3.07 -29.38 -45.91
CA PRO A 181 4.32 -28.72 -45.56
C PRO A 181 4.65 -27.56 -46.51
N GLY A 182 5.28 -26.51 -45.99
CA GLY A 182 5.76 -25.36 -46.76
C GLY A 182 5.63 -24.02 -46.03
N PRO A 183 6.33 -22.98 -46.49
CA PRO A 183 6.18 -21.64 -45.95
C PRO A 183 4.81 -21.05 -46.33
N ARG A 184 4.21 -20.33 -45.38
CA ARG A 184 2.87 -19.75 -45.50
C ARG A 184 2.90 -18.27 -45.12
N THR A 185 2.02 -17.49 -45.74
CA THR A 185 1.73 -16.12 -45.35
C THR A 185 0.29 -16.02 -44.90
N TYR A 186 0.05 -15.44 -43.73
CA TYR A 186 -1.28 -15.20 -43.18
C TYR A 186 -1.59 -13.71 -43.22
N THR A 187 -2.68 -13.33 -43.85
CA THR A 187 -3.23 -11.97 -43.86
C THR A 187 -4.55 -11.96 -43.09
N VAL A 188 -4.70 -11.03 -42.16
CA VAL A 188 -5.87 -10.88 -41.30
C VAL A 188 -6.48 -9.50 -41.51
N ILE A 189 -7.79 -9.45 -41.76
CA ILE A 189 -8.53 -8.21 -42.00
C ILE A 189 -9.81 -8.20 -41.15
N GLY A 190 -9.93 -7.26 -40.23
CA GLY A 190 -11.04 -7.14 -39.29
C GLY A 190 -12.00 -6.00 -39.64
N TRP A 191 -13.29 -6.21 -39.43
CA TRP A 191 -14.33 -5.18 -39.58
C TRP A 191 -15.47 -5.38 -38.58
N TYR A 192 -16.36 -4.38 -38.51
CA TYR A 192 -17.56 -4.41 -37.70
C TYR A 192 -18.76 -4.82 -38.57
N ALA A 193 -19.45 -5.90 -38.21
CA ALA A 193 -20.67 -6.33 -38.90
C ALA A 193 -21.79 -5.28 -38.77
N ASP A 194 -21.90 -4.66 -37.59
CA ASP A 194 -22.81 -3.54 -37.32
C ASP A 194 -22.02 -2.24 -37.20
N ALA A 195 -22.23 -1.32 -38.15
CA ALA A 195 -21.55 -0.03 -38.19
C ALA A 195 -21.78 0.82 -36.92
N LYS A 196 -22.89 0.63 -36.20
CA LYS A 196 -23.15 1.34 -34.93
C LYS A 196 -22.22 0.92 -33.79
N ARG A 197 -21.56 -0.24 -33.93
CA ARG A 197 -20.59 -0.74 -32.96
C ARG A 197 -19.17 -0.27 -33.28
N ASP A 198 -18.95 0.32 -34.45
CA ASP A 198 -17.67 0.90 -34.82
C ASP A 198 -17.39 2.13 -33.95
N PRO A 199 -16.31 2.15 -33.15
CA PRO A 199 -15.98 3.31 -32.33
C PRO A 199 -15.80 4.60 -33.11
N LEU A 200 -15.52 4.52 -34.43
CA LEU A 200 -15.45 5.68 -35.31
C LEU A 200 -16.79 6.41 -35.47
N ASP A 201 -17.93 5.71 -35.39
CA ASP A 201 -19.27 6.32 -35.47
C ASP A 201 -19.63 7.07 -34.18
N ALA A 202 -19.21 6.53 -33.02
CA ALA A 202 -19.53 7.07 -31.71
C ALA A 202 -18.56 8.18 -31.26
N ASP A 203 -17.26 8.00 -31.48
CA ASP A 203 -16.23 9.00 -31.20
C ASP A 203 -15.07 8.90 -32.20
N PRO A 204 -15.11 9.67 -33.29
CA PRO A 204 -14.05 9.73 -34.27
C PRO A 204 -12.66 10.01 -33.66
N ALA A 205 -12.58 10.81 -32.57
CA ALA A 205 -11.32 11.17 -31.94
C ALA A 205 -10.59 9.98 -31.27
N ALA A 206 -11.26 8.83 -31.10
CA ALA A 206 -10.69 7.62 -30.50
C ALA A 206 -9.46 7.08 -31.25
N PHE A 207 -9.34 7.35 -32.54
CA PHE A 207 -8.22 6.92 -33.39
C PHE A 207 -7.27 8.08 -33.76
N GLY A 208 -7.33 9.23 -33.06
CA GLY A 208 -6.48 10.41 -33.29
C GLY A 208 -7.04 11.41 -34.32
N GLU A 209 -6.21 12.36 -34.77
CA GLU A 209 -6.62 13.48 -35.65
C GLU A 209 -7.16 13.06 -37.03
N LEU A 210 -6.93 11.80 -37.44
CA LEU A 210 -7.30 11.24 -38.75
C LEU A 210 -8.81 11.08 -38.97
N ALA A 211 -9.60 11.15 -37.90
CA ALA A 211 -11.05 11.21 -37.97
C ALA A 211 -11.62 12.49 -38.61
N GLY A 212 -10.81 13.56 -38.67
CA GLY A 212 -11.16 14.84 -39.29
C GLY A 212 -10.67 15.01 -40.73
N ALA A 213 -10.17 13.94 -41.38
CA ALA A 213 -9.72 13.99 -42.76
C ALA A 213 -10.87 14.36 -43.73
N ASP A 214 -10.55 14.94 -44.89
CA ASP A 214 -11.53 15.21 -45.95
C ASP A 214 -11.16 14.40 -47.21
N PRO A 215 -11.98 13.43 -47.64
CA PRO A 215 -13.24 12.98 -47.04
C PRO A 215 -13.05 12.16 -45.76
N ALA A 216 -13.95 12.34 -44.78
CA ALA A 216 -13.86 11.66 -43.49
C ALA A 216 -14.12 10.15 -43.62
N PRO A 217 -13.32 9.31 -42.94
CA PRO A 217 -13.54 7.87 -42.95
C PRO A 217 -14.89 7.52 -42.30
N ARG A 218 -15.60 6.56 -42.87
CA ARG A 218 -16.95 6.14 -42.40
C ARG A 218 -16.98 4.79 -41.68
N ARG A 219 -15.85 4.08 -41.66
CA ARG A 219 -15.70 2.79 -41.01
C ARG A 219 -14.24 2.51 -40.69
N THR A 220 -14.00 1.61 -39.76
CA THR A 220 -12.70 1.11 -39.35
C THR A 220 -12.45 -0.28 -39.94
N LEU A 221 -11.29 -0.46 -40.57
CA LEU A 221 -10.79 -1.75 -41.05
C LEU A 221 -9.43 -2.02 -40.42
N CYS A 222 -9.31 -3.13 -39.69
CA CYS A 222 -8.04 -3.56 -39.12
C CYS A 222 -7.32 -4.46 -40.14
N VAL A 223 -6.02 -4.27 -40.39
CA VAL A 223 -5.27 -5.13 -41.33
C VAL A 223 -3.87 -5.46 -40.83
N GLY A 224 -3.45 -6.71 -40.96
CA GLY A 224 -2.09 -7.12 -40.67
C GLY A 224 -1.74 -8.43 -41.36
N ALA A 225 -0.45 -8.72 -41.50
CA ALA A 225 -0.01 -9.98 -42.07
C ALA A 225 1.37 -10.41 -41.55
N VAL A 226 1.60 -11.72 -41.59
CA VAL A 226 2.88 -12.37 -41.29
C VAL A 226 3.26 -13.30 -42.43
N SER A 227 4.48 -13.19 -42.95
CA SER A 227 4.97 -13.93 -44.11
C SER A 227 6.10 -14.89 -43.75
N GLY A 228 6.19 -16.01 -44.49
CA GLY A 228 7.27 -16.98 -44.32
C GLY A 228 7.16 -17.85 -43.07
N VAL A 229 5.95 -18.08 -42.56
CA VAL A 229 5.69 -19.01 -41.44
C VAL A 229 6.03 -20.43 -41.90
N PRO A 230 7.05 -21.10 -41.33
CA PRO A 230 7.38 -22.47 -41.70
C PRO A 230 6.36 -23.44 -41.09
N PHE A 231 5.90 -24.40 -41.88
CA PHE A 231 5.08 -25.48 -41.35
C PHE A 231 5.43 -26.83 -41.99
N ASP A 232 5.48 -27.85 -41.15
CA ASP A 232 5.76 -29.25 -41.44
C ASP A 232 5.14 -30.02 -40.26
N PRO A 233 4.18 -30.93 -40.48
CA PRO A 233 3.57 -31.71 -39.42
C PRO A 233 4.55 -32.53 -38.58
N ALA A 234 5.71 -32.90 -39.15
CA ALA A 234 6.76 -33.61 -38.44
C ALA A 234 7.80 -32.68 -37.78
N GLY A 235 7.64 -31.36 -37.93
CA GLY A 235 8.53 -30.35 -37.37
C GLY A 235 8.45 -30.27 -35.84
N ALA A 236 9.57 -29.91 -35.20
CA ALA A 236 9.65 -29.67 -33.77
C ALA A 236 10.08 -28.21 -33.51
N TYR A 237 9.12 -27.30 -33.62
CA TYR A 237 9.34 -25.85 -33.59
C TYR A 237 9.59 -25.33 -32.18
N LEU A 238 9.08 -26.03 -31.15
CA LEU A 238 9.17 -25.61 -29.76
C LEU A 238 10.33 -26.27 -29.01
N ARG A 239 11.06 -27.18 -29.65
CA ARG A 239 12.16 -27.92 -29.04
C ARG A 239 13.27 -26.97 -28.57
N GLY A 240 13.61 -27.03 -27.28
CA GLY A 240 14.63 -26.16 -26.66
C GLY A 240 14.13 -24.79 -26.20
N GLN A 241 12.87 -24.43 -26.47
CA GLN A 241 12.26 -23.17 -26.03
C GLN A 241 12.01 -23.12 -24.51
N HIS A 242 11.96 -24.27 -23.84
CA HIS A 242 11.69 -24.39 -22.39
C HIS A 242 12.95 -24.35 -21.52
N ALA A 243 14.12 -24.07 -22.10
CA ALA A 243 15.31 -23.83 -21.29
C ALA A 243 15.03 -22.64 -20.34
N PRO A 244 15.30 -22.79 -19.03
CA PRO A 244 15.12 -21.72 -18.07
C PRO A 244 15.81 -20.45 -18.55
N LEU A 245 15.13 -19.32 -18.41
CA LEU A 245 15.71 -18.00 -18.57
C LEU A 245 16.71 -17.78 -17.44
N THR A 246 17.84 -17.15 -17.74
CA THR A 246 18.90 -16.84 -16.75
C THR A 246 19.13 -15.33 -16.61
N PRO A 247 18.08 -14.52 -16.39
CA PRO A 247 18.26 -13.10 -16.07
C PRO A 247 18.86 -12.97 -14.67
N ASP A 248 19.43 -11.80 -14.38
CA ASP A 248 19.72 -11.46 -13.00
C ASP A 248 18.40 -11.15 -12.28
N VAL A 249 18.21 -11.77 -11.12
CA VAL A 249 16.99 -11.68 -10.31
C VAL A 249 17.32 -10.96 -9.01
N ALA A 250 16.48 -10.00 -8.62
CA ALA A 250 16.55 -9.33 -7.33
C ALA A 250 15.19 -9.25 -6.64
N ILE A 251 15.19 -9.24 -5.30
CA ILE A 251 14.00 -9.08 -4.47
C ILE A 251 14.17 -7.97 -3.43
N GLY A 252 13.07 -7.27 -3.15
CA GLY A 252 12.99 -6.18 -2.16
C GLY A 252 11.53 -5.90 -1.76
N ASN A 253 11.30 -4.97 -0.82
CA ASN A 253 9.95 -4.53 -0.46
C ASN A 253 9.41 -3.46 -1.41
N THR A 254 10.29 -2.86 -2.20
CA THR A 254 9.96 -1.88 -3.24
C THR A 254 10.73 -2.17 -4.53
N PRO A 255 10.26 -1.68 -5.69
CA PRO A 255 11.04 -1.76 -6.93
C PRO A 255 12.41 -1.07 -6.81
N ALA A 256 12.49 -0.01 -6.00
CA ALA A 256 13.71 0.77 -5.82
C ALA A 256 14.79 -0.01 -5.06
N GLU A 257 14.41 -0.66 -3.96
CA GLU A 257 15.29 -1.53 -3.17
C GLU A 257 15.78 -2.72 -4.01
N ALA A 258 14.86 -3.39 -4.72
CA ALA A 258 15.19 -4.54 -5.55
C ALA A 258 16.13 -4.15 -6.72
N LEU A 259 15.93 -2.98 -7.33
CA LEU A 259 16.86 -2.47 -8.33
C LEU A 259 18.23 -2.16 -7.71
N ALA A 260 18.26 -1.52 -6.54
CA ALA A 260 19.51 -1.13 -5.90
C ALA A 260 20.37 -2.36 -5.59
N ALA A 261 19.75 -3.42 -5.06
CA ALA A 261 20.38 -4.72 -4.82
C ALA A 261 20.95 -5.34 -6.12
N LEU A 262 20.18 -5.26 -7.21
CA LEU A 262 20.59 -5.76 -8.52
C LEU A 262 21.79 -4.99 -9.08
N ALA A 263 21.75 -3.65 -8.99
CA ALA A 263 22.80 -2.76 -9.45
C ALA A 263 24.10 -2.98 -8.66
N ALA A 264 24.01 -3.02 -7.33
CA ALA A 264 25.15 -3.25 -6.45
C ALA A 264 25.80 -4.61 -6.71
N ARG A 265 24.99 -5.68 -6.85
CA ARG A 265 25.49 -7.03 -7.17
C ARG A 265 26.22 -7.09 -8.51
N ARG A 266 25.67 -6.47 -9.56
CA ARG A 266 26.31 -6.43 -10.89
C ARG A 266 27.62 -5.65 -10.88
N ALA A 267 27.67 -4.56 -10.14
CA ALA A 267 28.87 -3.72 -10.03
C ALA A 267 29.92 -4.30 -9.06
N GLY A 268 29.57 -5.30 -8.25
CA GLY A 268 30.42 -5.76 -7.14
C GLY A 268 30.62 -4.66 -6.08
N ALA A 269 29.64 -3.78 -5.94
CA ALA A 269 29.66 -2.68 -4.99
C ALA A 269 29.22 -3.14 -3.58
N ASP A 270 29.56 -2.35 -2.56
CA ASP A 270 29.19 -2.63 -1.18
C ASP A 270 27.78 -2.13 -0.82
N GLU A 271 27.35 -2.41 0.40
CA GLU A 271 26.04 -2.01 0.96
C GLU A 271 25.87 -0.49 0.98
N VAL A 272 26.95 0.28 1.10
CA VAL A 272 26.91 1.74 1.08
C VAL A 272 26.46 2.25 -0.29
N ALA A 273 26.94 1.66 -1.38
CA ALA A 273 26.50 2.01 -2.72
C ALA A 273 25.00 1.72 -2.93
N GLU A 274 24.50 0.61 -2.40
CA GLU A 274 23.08 0.28 -2.44
C GLU A 274 22.24 1.33 -1.68
N ARG A 275 22.65 1.71 -0.46
CA ARG A 275 21.96 2.74 0.34
C ARG A 275 21.95 4.10 -0.34
N LEU A 276 23.05 4.52 -0.96
CA LEU A 276 23.09 5.77 -1.72
C LEU A 276 22.15 5.75 -2.93
N LEU A 277 22.02 4.60 -3.59
CA LEU A 277 21.07 4.44 -4.70
C LEU A 277 19.61 4.45 -4.22
N ASN A 278 19.32 3.88 -3.05
CA ASN A 278 18.01 4.02 -2.40
C ASN A 278 17.72 5.49 -2.05
N ALA A 279 18.68 6.21 -1.46
CA ALA A 279 18.55 7.63 -1.15
C ALA A 279 18.31 8.50 -2.40
N PHE A 280 18.98 8.17 -3.50
CA PHE A 280 18.74 8.82 -4.80
C PHE A 280 17.29 8.60 -5.26
N GLN A 281 16.81 7.35 -5.26
CA GLN A 281 15.46 7.00 -5.72
C GLN A 281 14.35 7.62 -4.86
N LEU A 282 14.61 7.86 -3.58
CA LEU A 282 13.72 8.56 -2.65
C LEU A 282 13.86 10.09 -2.70
N GLY A 283 14.80 10.64 -3.48
CA GLY A 283 15.07 12.08 -3.54
C GLY A 283 15.69 12.65 -2.25
N ALA A 284 16.28 11.81 -1.42
CA ALA A 284 16.86 12.15 -0.13
C ALA A 284 18.38 12.40 -0.18
N LEU A 285 19.04 12.10 -1.30
CA LEU A 285 20.51 12.16 -1.42
C LEU A 285 21.11 13.54 -1.07
N ASP A 286 20.48 14.63 -1.52
CA ASP A 286 20.93 16.00 -1.20
C ASP A 286 20.80 16.36 0.29
N ARG A 287 19.96 15.64 1.05
CA ARG A 287 19.64 15.93 2.46
C ARG A 287 20.44 15.09 3.45
N ILE A 288 21.25 14.13 2.99
CA ILE A 288 22.04 13.26 3.88
C ILE A 288 23.00 14.07 4.77
N GLY A 289 23.51 15.19 4.26
CA GLY A 289 24.41 16.09 5.01
C GLY A 289 23.72 17.04 6.00
N GLU A 290 22.39 17.08 6.02
CA GLU A 290 21.62 17.87 6.99
C GLU A 290 21.63 17.20 8.37
N THR A 291 21.25 17.94 9.42
CA THR A 291 20.99 17.35 10.74
C THR A 291 19.93 16.25 10.61
N ASP A 292 20.20 15.08 11.19
CA ASP A 292 19.40 13.85 11.04
C ASP A 292 19.20 13.34 9.62
N GLY A 293 19.99 13.81 8.63
CA GLY A 293 19.83 13.40 7.23
C GLY A 293 19.80 11.88 7.03
N ILE A 294 20.67 11.16 7.75
CA ILE A 294 20.72 9.68 7.73
C ILE A 294 19.49 9.08 8.44
N ALA A 295 19.14 9.54 9.65
CA ALA A 295 17.99 9.01 10.39
C ALA A 295 16.68 9.22 9.60
N ARG A 296 16.51 10.38 8.96
CA ARG A 296 15.36 10.68 8.10
C ARG A 296 15.33 9.82 6.83
N LEU A 297 16.49 9.49 6.26
CA LEU A 297 16.58 8.56 5.14
C LEU A 297 16.12 7.15 5.57
N GLU A 298 16.62 6.64 6.70
CA GLU A 298 16.26 5.33 7.22
C GLU A 298 14.75 5.27 7.58
N GLU A 299 14.20 6.34 8.16
CA GLU A 299 12.75 6.48 8.41
C GLU A 299 11.94 6.47 7.10
N GLN A 300 12.40 7.20 6.06
CA GLN A 300 11.75 7.19 4.74
C GLN A 300 11.82 5.83 4.06
N MET A 301 12.97 5.13 4.15
CA MET A 301 13.13 3.78 3.64
C MET A 301 12.20 2.81 4.36
N HIS A 302 12.08 2.91 5.70
CA HIS A 302 11.10 2.13 6.48
C HIS A 302 9.66 2.43 6.05
N ALA A 303 9.28 3.70 5.91
CA ALA A 303 7.94 4.10 5.50
C ALA A 303 7.60 3.62 4.08
N ALA A 304 8.57 3.58 3.16
CA ALA A 304 8.40 3.10 1.78
C ALA A 304 8.04 1.61 1.69
N LYS A 305 8.27 0.82 2.74
CA LYS A 305 7.88 -0.61 2.84
C LYS A 305 6.36 -0.80 3.01
N PHE A 306 5.59 0.29 3.08
CA PHE A 306 4.14 0.26 3.31
C PHE A 306 3.37 0.99 2.21
N ALA A 307 2.21 0.43 1.86
CA ALA A 307 1.20 1.09 1.07
C ALA A 307 0.26 1.87 2.01
N ALA A 308 0.00 3.14 1.68
CA ALA A 308 -0.93 3.98 2.41
C ALA A 308 -2.36 3.79 1.85
N LEU A 309 -3.30 3.49 2.73
CA LEU A 309 -4.73 3.38 2.44
C LEU A 309 -5.49 4.54 3.05
N ASP A 310 -6.59 4.91 2.41
CA ASP A 310 -7.45 6.00 2.87
C ASP A 310 -8.05 5.69 4.26
N GLY A 311 -8.05 6.69 5.13
CA GLY A 311 -8.63 6.64 6.47
C GLY A 311 -9.96 7.38 6.60
N GLY A 312 -10.47 7.93 5.50
CA GLY A 312 -11.65 8.79 5.49
C GLY A 312 -11.27 10.26 5.54
N ILE A 313 -12.14 11.09 6.13
CA ILE A 313 -11.94 12.55 6.17
C ILE A 313 -12.07 13.09 7.59
N GLU A 314 -11.45 14.23 7.83
CA GLU A 314 -11.72 15.08 8.98
C GLU A 314 -12.10 16.47 8.48
N TRP A 315 -12.91 17.18 9.26
CA TRP A 315 -13.35 18.54 8.98
C TRP A 315 -12.42 19.52 9.70
N GLU A 316 -12.01 20.56 8.98
CA GLU A 316 -11.17 21.66 9.49
C GLU A 316 -11.77 23.01 9.06
N VAL A 317 -11.56 24.05 9.87
CA VAL A 317 -11.92 25.43 9.50
C VAL A 317 -10.67 26.19 9.06
N ARG A 318 -10.70 26.70 7.83
CA ARG A 318 -9.67 27.61 7.32
C ARG A 318 -10.09 29.05 7.56
N GLY A 319 -9.23 29.85 8.18
CA GLY A 319 -9.42 31.29 8.36
C GLY A 319 -10.35 31.69 9.51
N GLY A 320 -10.58 30.79 10.47
CA GLY A 320 -11.39 31.03 11.68
C GLY A 320 -11.30 29.85 12.65
N GLU A 321 -12.05 29.92 13.75
CA GLU A 321 -12.16 28.86 14.76
C GLU A 321 -13.62 28.42 14.92
N ALA A 322 -13.84 27.12 15.09
CA ALA A 322 -15.14 26.56 15.46
C ALA A 322 -14.93 25.25 16.25
N ASP A 323 -15.89 24.89 17.10
CA ASP A 323 -15.89 23.58 17.74
C ASP A 323 -16.34 22.50 16.75
N LEU A 324 -15.39 21.67 16.31
CA LEU A 324 -15.61 20.58 15.37
C LEU A 324 -15.66 19.21 16.06
N ALA A 325 -15.61 19.15 17.40
CA ALA A 325 -15.44 17.89 18.12
C ALA A 325 -16.58 16.89 17.82
N ALA A 326 -17.82 17.36 17.86
CA ALA A 326 -18.99 16.53 17.57
C ALA A 326 -19.09 16.11 16.09
N LEU A 327 -18.81 17.04 15.16
CA LEU A 327 -18.82 16.77 13.72
C LEU A 327 -17.75 15.74 13.34
N ASN A 328 -16.52 15.92 13.83
CA ASN A 328 -15.42 15.00 13.58
C ASN A 328 -15.60 13.66 14.29
N ALA A 329 -16.28 13.61 15.45
CA ALA A 329 -16.64 12.34 16.08
C ALA A 329 -17.67 11.56 15.25
N ALA A 330 -18.70 12.24 14.74
CA ALA A 330 -19.68 11.63 13.85
C ALA A 330 -19.04 11.14 12.54
N GLN A 331 -18.17 11.97 11.93
CA GLN A 331 -17.41 11.62 10.73
C GLN A 331 -16.55 10.37 10.94
N ARG A 332 -15.74 10.33 12.02
CA ARG A 332 -14.90 9.16 12.33
C ARG A 332 -15.70 7.88 12.55
N ARG A 333 -16.87 7.97 13.21
CA ARG A 333 -17.77 6.81 13.37
C ARG A 333 -18.32 6.33 12.03
N TRP A 334 -18.63 7.24 11.11
CA TRP A 334 -19.11 6.90 9.78
C TRP A 334 -18.01 6.23 8.94
N ASP A 335 -16.80 6.77 8.96
CA ASP A 335 -15.64 6.20 8.27
C ASP A 335 -15.32 4.80 8.82
N SER A 336 -15.27 4.64 10.15
CA SER A 336 -15.04 3.34 10.79
C SER A 336 -16.15 2.34 10.49
N GLY A 337 -17.41 2.76 10.58
CA GLY A 337 -18.57 1.91 10.32
C GLY A 337 -18.67 1.49 8.85
N THR A 338 -18.23 2.32 7.91
CA THR A 338 -18.14 1.96 6.48
C THR A 338 -17.11 0.85 6.25
N ALA A 339 -15.96 0.93 6.91
CA ALA A 339 -14.95 -0.14 6.86
C ALA A 339 -15.43 -1.44 7.56
N GLU A 340 -16.15 -1.33 8.67
CA GLU A 340 -16.80 -2.47 9.33
C GLU A 340 -17.85 -3.13 8.42
N LEU A 341 -18.68 -2.34 7.74
CA LEU A 341 -19.70 -2.83 6.81
C LEU A 341 -19.06 -3.60 5.65
N ALA A 342 -17.98 -3.06 5.06
CA ALA A 342 -17.22 -3.76 4.04
C ALA A 342 -16.64 -5.10 4.56
N SER A 343 -16.16 -5.12 5.80
CA SER A 343 -15.64 -6.34 6.44
C SER A 343 -16.75 -7.39 6.64
N LEU A 344 -17.94 -6.98 7.11
CA LEU A 344 -19.08 -7.88 7.30
C LEU A 344 -19.56 -8.47 5.97
N ARG A 345 -19.70 -7.64 4.93
CA ARG A 345 -20.08 -8.12 3.58
C ARG A 345 -19.06 -9.09 3.01
N GLY A 346 -17.76 -8.79 3.16
CA GLY A 346 -16.69 -9.69 2.75
C GLY A 346 -16.69 -11.03 3.50
N ARG A 347 -16.97 -11.03 4.81
CA ARG A 347 -17.13 -12.25 5.61
C ARG A 347 -18.33 -13.08 5.15
N LEU A 348 -19.47 -12.44 4.89
CA LEU A 348 -20.67 -13.11 4.37
C LEU A 348 -20.40 -13.73 2.99
N PHE A 349 -19.68 -13.02 2.11
CA PHE A 349 -19.25 -13.58 0.81
C PHE A 349 -18.28 -14.75 0.95
N ALA A 350 -17.34 -14.68 1.90
CA ALA A 350 -16.46 -15.80 2.20
C ALA A 350 -17.27 -17.01 2.71
N ASP A 351 -18.24 -16.80 3.60
CA ASP A 351 -19.15 -17.85 4.10
C ASP A 351 -20.00 -18.45 2.97
N TRP A 352 -20.47 -17.65 2.03
CA TRP A 352 -21.11 -18.12 0.80
C TRP A 352 -20.19 -19.03 -0.02
N CYS A 353 -18.93 -18.62 -0.22
CA CYS A 353 -17.95 -19.43 -0.94
C CYS A 353 -17.68 -20.76 -0.23
N ARG A 354 -17.51 -20.74 1.09
CA ARG A 354 -17.33 -21.95 1.91
C ARG A 354 -18.55 -22.86 1.79
N ARG A 355 -19.76 -22.30 1.92
CA ARG A 355 -21.02 -23.05 1.77
C ARG A 355 -21.10 -23.77 0.43
N ALA A 356 -20.86 -23.05 -0.68
CA ALA A 356 -20.91 -23.62 -2.03
C ALA A 356 -19.88 -24.75 -2.21
N ALA A 357 -18.62 -24.52 -1.81
CA ALA A 357 -17.56 -25.52 -1.90
C ALA A 357 -17.85 -26.76 -1.05
N LEU A 358 -18.38 -26.58 0.17
CA LEU A 358 -18.70 -27.68 1.08
C LEU A 358 -19.91 -28.50 0.63
N ARG A 359 -20.92 -27.88 0.01
CA ARG A 359 -22.08 -28.60 -0.57
C ARG A 359 -21.67 -29.48 -1.76
N ALA A 360 -20.70 -29.01 -2.54
CA ALA A 360 -20.11 -29.73 -3.68
C ALA A 360 -19.16 -30.88 -3.28
N SER A 361 -18.53 -30.78 -2.10
CA SER A 361 -17.54 -31.76 -1.63
C SER A 361 -18.16 -33.13 -1.29
N ASP A 362 -17.53 -34.21 -1.78
CA ASP A 362 -17.85 -35.58 -1.38
C ASP A 362 -17.42 -35.88 0.06
N ARG A 363 -16.35 -35.23 0.54
CA ARG A 363 -15.92 -35.25 1.93
C ARG A 363 -16.69 -34.17 2.67
N ARG A 364 -17.89 -34.49 3.17
CA ARG A 364 -18.64 -33.57 4.01
C ARG A 364 -17.99 -33.50 5.40
N PRO A 365 -17.37 -32.38 5.79
CA PRO A 365 -17.07 -32.18 7.20
C PRO A 365 -18.39 -32.26 7.99
N GLN A 366 -18.31 -32.63 9.28
CA GLN A 366 -19.45 -32.51 10.20
C GLN A 366 -19.74 -31.00 10.41
N LEU A 367 -20.52 -30.42 9.51
CA LEU A 367 -21.03 -29.06 9.57
C LEU A 367 -22.53 -29.12 9.29
N ASP A 368 -23.31 -28.50 10.17
CA ASP A 368 -24.75 -28.34 10.00
C ASP A 368 -25.01 -27.18 9.03
N PHE A 369 -25.55 -27.48 7.85
CA PHE A 369 -25.83 -26.48 6.83
C PHE A 369 -27.02 -25.59 7.19
N ASP A 370 -27.97 -26.09 7.98
CA ASP A 370 -29.10 -25.26 8.43
C ASP A 370 -28.61 -24.23 9.45
N ALA A 371 -27.69 -24.63 10.34
CA ALA A 371 -27.02 -23.71 11.26
C ALA A 371 -26.13 -22.69 10.53
N LEU A 372 -25.43 -23.10 9.46
CA LEU A 372 -24.66 -22.18 8.62
C LEU A 372 -25.58 -21.17 7.90
N ASP A 373 -26.69 -21.62 7.33
CA ASP A 373 -27.63 -20.76 6.62
C ASP A 373 -28.26 -19.74 7.58
N ALA A 374 -28.70 -20.17 8.78
CA ALA A 374 -29.20 -19.26 9.82
C ALA A 374 -28.13 -18.26 10.30
N PHE A 375 -26.87 -18.69 10.37
CA PHE A 375 -25.75 -17.81 10.75
C PHE A 375 -25.44 -16.78 9.65
N MET A 376 -25.57 -17.15 8.36
CA MET A 376 -25.46 -16.22 7.24
C MET A 376 -26.62 -15.22 7.19
N GLU A 377 -27.85 -15.64 7.54
CA GLU A 377 -28.99 -14.73 7.69
C GLU A 377 -28.76 -13.72 8.83
N THR A 378 -28.22 -14.17 9.96
CA THR A 378 -27.84 -13.29 11.07
C THR A 378 -26.78 -12.25 10.64
N GLN A 379 -25.80 -12.65 9.83
CA GLN A 379 -24.83 -11.72 9.23
C GLN A 379 -25.51 -10.68 8.33
N ALA A 380 -26.47 -11.11 7.51
CA ALA A 380 -27.21 -10.24 6.61
C ALA A 380 -28.05 -9.21 7.39
N ASP A 381 -28.67 -9.61 8.50
CA ASP A 381 -29.45 -8.70 9.37
C ASP A 381 -28.56 -7.64 10.03
N GLU A 382 -27.36 -8.04 10.49
CA GLU A 382 -26.37 -7.11 11.07
C GLU A 382 -25.84 -6.12 10.02
N ILE A 383 -25.64 -6.58 8.77
CA ILE A 383 -25.26 -5.73 7.64
C ILE A 383 -26.33 -4.66 7.39
N ASP A 384 -27.61 -5.04 7.36
CA ASP A 384 -28.70 -4.09 7.13
C ASP A 384 -28.84 -3.08 8.28
N ALA A 385 -28.68 -3.55 9.52
CA ALA A 385 -28.71 -2.68 10.70
C ALA A 385 -27.60 -1.62 10.64
N LEU A 386 -26.36 -2.03 10.37
CA LEU A 386 -25.22 -1.12 10.26
C LEU A 386 -25.34 -0.20 9.05
N ALA A 387 -25.80 -0.70 7.90
CA ALA A 387 -26.05 0.14 6.72
C ALA A 387 -27.10 1.23 7.01
N GLY A 388 -28.16 0.89 7.76
CA GLY A 388 -29.16 1.85 8.22
C GLY A 388 -28.57 2.92 9.16
N GLU A 389 -27.73 2.52 10.11
CA GLU A 389 -27.00 3.45 11.00
C GLU A 389 -26.14 4.43 10.20
N LEU A 390 -25.38 3.94 9.21
CA LEU A 390 -24.50 4.77 8.39
C LEU A 390 -25.26 5.79 7.53
N VAL A 391 -26.44 5.44 7.02
CA VAL A 391 -27.31 6.40 6.30
C VAL A 391 -27.77 7.50 7.24
N ALA A 392 -28.20 7.16 8.47
CA ALA A 392 -28.60 8.15 9.46
C ALA A 392 -27.44 9.05 9.88
N LEU A 393 -26.26 8.48 10.07
CA LEU A 393 -25.05 9.21 10.47
C LEU A 393 -24.56 10.15 9.35
N ALA A 394 -24.63 9.74 8.08
CA ALA A 394 -24.34 10.61 6.94
C ALA A 394 -25.26 11.85 6.92
N ALA A 395 -26.56 11.65 7.17
CA ALA A 395 -27.52 12.75 7.27
C ALA A 395 -27.20 13.67 8.46
N GLN A 396 -26.81 13.11 9.60
CA GLN A 396 -26.39 13.88 10.77
C GLN A 396 -25.14 14.73 10.48
N ILE A 397 -24.12 14.14 9.85
CA ILE A 397 -22.88 14.84 9.47
C ILE A 397 -23.20 16.01 8.57
N GLN A 398 -24.05 15.82 7.56
CA GLN A 398 -24.45 16.90 6.65
C GLN A 398 -25.12 18.06 7.40
N VAL A 399 -26.08 17.75 8.28
CA VAL A 399 -26.77 18.77 9.09
C VAL A 399 -25.78 19.52 10.00
N GLN A 400 -24.86 18.81 10.65
CA GLN A 400 -23.85 19.42 11.52
C GLN A 400 -22.86 20.29 10.71
N ALA A 401 -22.41 19.82 9.56
CA ALA A 401 -21.52 20.58 8.67
C ALA A 401 -22.19 21.88 8.18
N ASP A 402 -23.46 21.82 7.78
CA ASP A 402 -24.23 23.00 7.35
C ASP A 402 -24.41 24.00 8.50
N GLN A 403 -24.66 23.52 9.72
CA GLN A 403 -24.77 24.36 10.92
C GLN A 403 -23.45 25.07 11.26
N VAL A 404 -22.33 24.33 11.23
CA VAL A 404 -21.00 24.91 11.46
C VAL A 404 -20.70 25.95 10.38
N ALA A 405 -20.89 25.60 9.10
CA ALA A 405 -20.62 26.50 7.98
C ALA A 405 -21.44 27.79 8.04
N ALA A 406 -22.71 27.72 8.46
CA ALA A 406 -23.56 28.90 8.63
C ALA A 406 -23.12 29.82 9.79
N GLY A 407 -22.43 29.28 10.79
CA GLY A 407 -21.93 30.02 11.95
C GLY A 407 -20.55 30.67 11.77
N LEU A 408 -19.86 30.41 10.65
CA LEU A 408 -18.49 30.88 10.43
C LEU A 408 -18.43 32.39 10.10
N PRO A 409 -17.37 33.10 10.56
CA PRO A 409 -17.16 34.50 10.24
C PRO A 409 -16.85 34.74 8.74
N HIS A 410 -17.06 35.96 8.26
CA HIS A 410 -16.85 36.30 6.85
C HIS A 410 -15.39 36.06 6.42
N GLY A 411 -15.18 35.13 5.48
CA GLY A 411 -13.85 34.73 5.01
C GLY A 411 -13.37 33.37 5.52
N ALA A 412 -13.96 32.86 6.61
CA ALA A 412 -13.69 31.50 7.09
C ALA A 412 -14.50 30.46 6.30
N ARG A 413 -13.94 29.26 6.12
CA ARG A 413 -14.60 28.15 5.40
C ARG A 413 -14.37 26.83 6.10
N LEU A 414 -15.39 26.00 6.12
CA LEU A 414 -15.30 24.60 6.51
C LEU A 414 -14.79 23.79 5.32
N GLU A 415 -13.71 23.05 5.49
CA GLU A 415 -13.10 22.21 4.46
C GLU A 415 -12.96 20.77 4.98
N SER A 416 -13.09 19.78 4.09
CA SER A 416 -12.74 18.40 4.39
C SER A 416 -11.28 18.15 4.01
N VAL A 417 -10.54 17.55 4.94
CA VAL A 417 -9.14 17.15 4.76
C VAL A 417 -9.02 15.63 4.93
N PRO A 418 -8.05 14.97 4.28
CA PRO A 418 -7.84 13.54 4.48
C PRO A 418 -7.53 13.22 5.94
N ALA A 419 -8.20 12.22 6.50
CA ALA A 419 -7.89 11.71 7.83
C ALA A 419 -6.52 11.01 7.86
N SER A 420 -6.05 10.64 9.05
CA SER A 420 -4.83 9.83 9.18
C SER A 420 -4.99 8.50 8.40
N ARG A 421 -3.94 8.10 7.67
CA ARG A 421 -3.95 6.92 6.79
C ARG A 421 -3.77 5.60 7.53
N PHE A 422 -4.33 4.53 7.00
CA PHE A 422 -3.98 3.16 7.36
C PHE A 422 -2.79 2.68 6.53
N TYR A 423 -2.03 1.74 7.05
CA TYR A 423 -0.84 1.21 6.38
C TYR A 423 -0.92 -0.31 6.25
N GLN A 424 -0.59 -0.79 5.06
CA GLN A 424 -0.47 -2.21 4.73
C GLN A 424 0.98 -2.51 4.30
N PRO A 425 1.60 -3.61 4.75
CA PRO A 425 2.93 -3.98 4.26
C PRO A 425 2.89 -4.28 2.76
N ASN A 426 3.89 -3.82 2.00
CA ASN A 426 4.00 -4.11 0.58
C ASN A 426 4.24 -5.59 0.34
N ASP A 427 3.60 -6.17 -0.68
CA ASP A 427 3.98 -7.48 -1.21
C ASP A 427 5.42 -7.44 -1.75
N VAL A 428 6.10 -8.59 -1.73
CA VAL A 428 7.48 -8.72 -2.21
C VAL A 428 7.53 -8.30 -3.68
N VAL A 429 8.57 -7.53 -4.02
CA VAL A 429 8.84 -7.10 -5.40
C VAL A 429 9.99 -7.92 -5.96
N VAL A 430 9.83 -8.37 -7.20
CA VAL A 430 10.89 -9.01 -7.99
C VAL A 430 11.29 -8.07 -9.12
N VAL A 431 12.60 -7.90 -9.31
CA VAL A 431 13.18 -7.23 -10.48
C VAL A 431 14.00 -8.23 -11.27
N LEU A 432 13.77 -8.30 -12.58
CA LEU A 432 14.50 -9.14 -13.53
C LEU A 432 15.23 -8.22 -14.53
N CYS A 433 16.50 -8.50 -14.81
CA CYS A 433 17.24 -7.82 -15.87
C CYS A 433 18.09 -8.80 -16.69
N GLY A 434 17.98 -8.74 -18.02
CA GLY A 434 18.73 -9.61 -18.92
C GLY A 434 17.95 -10.08 -20.14
N ASP A 435 18.54 -11.02 -20.86
CA ASP A 435 18.01 -11.53 -22.13
C ASP A 435 16.74 -12.38 -21.95
N GLY A 436 15.82 -12.28 -22.91
CA GLY A 436 14.56 -13.04 -22.93
C GLY A 436 13.41 -12.41 -22.14
N LEU A 437 13.66 -11.30 -21.46
CA LEU A 437 12.65 -10.42 -20.86
C LEU A 437 12.01 -9.51 -21.93
N PRO A 438 10.78 -8.99 -21.70
CA PRO A 438 10.18 -8.03 -22.61
C PRO A 438 10.97 -6.70 -22.60
N GLY A 439 11.28 -6.16 -23.78
CA GLY A 439 11.96 -4.86 -23.91
C GLY A 439 11.05 -3.66 -23.62
N SER A 440 11.67 -2.51 -23.30
CA SER A 440 11.01 -1.27 -22.86
C SER A 440 10.32 -0.51 -24.00
N ALA A 441 9.20 -1.02 -24.50
CA ALA A 441 8.21 -0.31 -25.30
C ALA A 441 8.62 0.47 -26.59
N PRO A 442 9.70 0.21 -27.37
CA PRO A 442 9.80 0.79 -28.71
C PRO A 442 9.11 -0.12 -29.75
N ASP A 443 8.83 -1.38 -29.40
CA ASP A 443 8.04 -2.31 -30.22
C ASP A 443 6.53 -2.00 -30.20
N ALA A 444 6.10 -1.01 -29.40
CA ALA A 444 4.71 -0.64 -29.16
C ALA A 444 4.23 0.59 -29.97
N ALA A 445 5.03 1.13 -30.88
CA ALA A 445 4.48 2.02 -31.90
C ALA A 445 3.75 1.13 -32.94
N ASP A 446 2.46 0.91 -32.72
CA ASP A 446 1.56 0.49 -33.80
C ASP A 446 1.81 1.45 -34.98
N GLU A 447 1.91 0.91 -36.20
CA GLU A 447 1.95 1.78 -37.38
C GLU A 447 0.71 2.69 -37.32
N PRO A 448 0.88 4.00 -37.53
CA PRO A 448 -0.21 4.93 -37.37
C PRO A 448 -1.34 4.57 -38.34
N PRO A 449 -2.62 4.72 -37.93
CA PRO A 449 -3.73 4.52 -38.82
C PRO A 449 -3.67 5.51 -39.99
N PHE A 450 -4.33 5.21 -41.10
CA PHE A 450 -4.40 6.10 -42.27
C PHE A 450 -5.74 5.94 -42.99
N VAL A 451 -6.13 6.96 -43.76
CA VAL A 451 -7.37 6.91 -44.55
C VAL A 451 -7.08 6.22 -45.88
N GLY A 452 -7.77 5.12 -46.15
CA GLY A 452 -7.68 4.39 -47.41
C GLY A 452 -8.48 5.08 -48.52
N ASP A 453 -8.07 4.83 -49.77
CA ASP A 453 -8.79 5.35 -50.95
C ASP A 453 -10.22 4.79 -51.03
N GLU A 454 -11.12 5.56 -51.66
CA GLU A 454 -12.49 5.09 -51.91
C GLU A 454 -12.46 3.87 -52.86
N PRO A 455 -13.23 2.79 -52.59
CA PRO A 455 -13.18 1.58 -53.40
C PRO A 455 -13.60 1.84 -54.85
N THR A 456 -12.63 1.73 -55.76
CA THR A 456 -12.84 1.89 -57.21
C THR A 456 -13.10 0.57 -57.95
N ARG A 457 -12.90 -0.58 -57.30
CA ARG A 457 -12.97 -1.92 -57.93
C ARG A 457 -13.96 -2.84 -57.22
N PRO A 458 -14.65 -3.75 -57.93
CA PRO A 458 -15.41 -4.84 -57.29
C PRO A 458 -14.47 -5.78 -56.52
N ALA A 459 -15.02 -6.54 -55.56
CA ALA A 459 -14.26 -7.55 -54.83
C ALA A 459 -13.66 -8.59 -55.80
N PRO A 460 -12.46 -9.15 -55.51
CA PRO A 460 -11.89 -10.26 -56.26
C PRO A 460 -12.86 -11.44 -56.34
N ALA A 461 -12.76 -12.23 -57.42
CA ALA A 461 -13.59 -13.42 -57.59
C ALA A 461 -13.38 -14.41 -56.42
N GLY A 462 -14.46 -14.93 -55.85
CA GLY A 462 -14.45 -15.78 -54.65
C GLY A 462 -14.61 -15.04 -53.31
N TYR A 463 -14.58 -13.70 -53.33
CA TYR A 463 -14.72 -12.84 -52.15
C TYR A 463 -16.00 -11.98 -52.18
N GLU A 464 -16.92 -12.24 -53.11
CA GLU A 464 -18.12 -11.43 -53.36
C GLU A 464 -19.11 -11.42 -52.19
N ARG A 465 -19.00 -12.40 -51.29
CA ARG A 465 -19.83 -12.52 -50.08
C ARG A 465 -19.40 -11.58 -48.95
N LEU A 466 -18.20 -11.00 -49.01
CA LEU A 466 -17.70 -10.09 -47.98
C LEU A 466 -18.40 -8.73 -48.07
N ALA A 467 -18.95 -8.30 -46.94
CA ALA A 467 -19.47 -6.96 -46.75
C ALA A 467 -18.71 -6.33 -45.57
N PRO A 468 -17.86 -5.33 -45.80
CA PRO A 468 -17.79 -4.51 -47.03
C PRO A 468 -16.75 -4.99 -48.07
N PRO A 469 -16.94 -4.73 -49.39
CA PRO A 469 -16.04 -5.22 -50.46
C PRO A 469 -14.60 -4.72 -50.35
N GLU A 470 -14.38 -3.60 -49.65
CA GLU A 470 -13.10 -3.03 -49.27
C GLU A 470 -12.21 -4.04 -48.51
N VAL A 471 -12.80 -4.96 -47.74
CA VAL A 471 -12.08 -6.00 -46.99
C VAL A 471 -11.21 -6.83 -47.93
N ALA A 472 -11.74 -7.23 -49.08
CA ALA A 472 -11.00 -8.07 -50.03
C ALA A 472 -9.92 -7.29 -50.79
N GLN A 473 -10.07 -5.97 -50.95
CA GLN A 473 -9.09 -5.10 -51.60
C GLN A 473 -7.83 -4.90 -50.76
N LEU A 474 -7.97 -4.99 -49.43
CA LEU A 474 -6.86 -4.89 -48.50
C LEU A 474 -5.97 -6.14 -48.44
N LEU A 475 -6.30 -7.22 -49.16
CA LEU A 475 -5.44 -8.42 -49.23
C LEU A 475 -4.07 -8.11 -49.84
N GLU A 476 -4.04 -7.33 -50.92
CA GLU A 476 -2.79 -6.89 -51.56
C GLU A 476 -1.98 -5.99 -50.62
N TYR A 477 -2.67 -5.07 -49.91
CA TYR A 477 -2.05 -4.20 -48.91
C TYR A 477 -1.42 -5.03 -47.77
N GLY A 478 -2.19 -5.94 -47.16
CA GLY A 478 -1.72 -6.79 -46.08
C GLY A 478 -0.52 -7.64 -46.51
N ALA A 479 -0.59 -8.29 -47.68
CA ALA A 479 0.51 -9.08 -48.20
C ALA A 479 1.78 -8.25 -48.48
N ALA A 480 1.64 -7.03 -49.00
CA ALA A 480 2.76 -6.12 -49.25
C ALA A 480 3.43 -5.61 -47.97
N HIS A 481 2.68 -5.50 -46.87
CA HIS A 481 3.16 -5.05 -45.56
C HIS A 481 3.36 -6.23 -44.58
N ALA A 482 3.39 -7.46 -45.09
CA ALA A 482 3.53 -8.65 -44.26
C ALA A 482 4.91 -8.69 -43.60
N ARG A 483 4.93 -8.78 -42.27
CA ARG A 483 6.17 -8.86 -41.52
C ARG A 483 6.80 -10.25 -41.67
N PRO A 484 8.14 -10.36 -41.78
CA PRO A 484 8.79 -11.65 -41.84
C PRO A 484 8.58 -12.38 -40.51
N TRP A 485 8.21 -13.65 -40.60
CA TRP A 485 7.98 -14.49 -39.44
C TRP A 485 9.23 -14.62 -38.59
N LYS A 486 9.05 -14.47 -37.29
CA LYS A 486 9.94 -14.95 -36.25
C LYS A 486 9.10 -15.78 -35.31
N LEU A 487 9.71 -16.80 -34.69
CA LEU A 487 9.00 -17.52 -33.64
C LEU A 487 8.59 -16.50 -32.57
N PRO A 488 7.29 -16.38 -32.25
CA PRO A 488 6.84 -15.37 -31.31
C PRO A 488 7.49 -15.62 -29.94
N TRP A 489 7.67 -14.59 -29.13
CA TRP A 489 7.98 -14.70 -27.70
C TRP A 489 7.76 -13.31 -27.09
N ARG A 490 6.62 -13.14 -26.43
CA ARG A 490 6.24 -11.89 -25.78
C ARG A 490 5.52 -12.17 -24.47
N PRO A 491 6.25 -12.19 -23.34
CA PRO A 491 5.66 -12.35 -22.03
C PRO A 491 4.54 -11.32 -21.76
N VAL A 492 3.39 -11.80 -21.31
CA VAL A 492 2.22 -10.99 -20.91
C VAL A 492 1.78 -11.27 -19.47
N GLU A 493 2.12 -12.44 -18.91
CA GLU A 493 1.91 -12.75 -17.49
C GLU A 493 3.21 -13.26 -16.82
N LEU A 494 3.27 -13.10 -15.50
CA LEU A 494 4.24 -13.74 -14.61
C LEU A 494 3.49 -14.55 -13.56
N ALA A 495 3.81 -15.84 -13.47
CA ALA A 495 3.37 -16.72 -12.40
C ALA A 495 4.50 -16.91 -11.38
N TRP A 496 4.15 -16.98 -10.10
CA TRP A 496 5.09 -17.12 -9.00
C TRP A 496 4.64 -18.19 -8.01
N ARG A 497 5.61 -18.90 -7.43
CA ARG A 497 5.45 -19.81 -6.29
C ARG A 497 6.45 -19.44 -5.22
N VAL A 498 5.96 -19.32 -4.00
CA VAL A 498 6.78 -19.05 -2.82
C VAL A 498 6.48 -20.09 -1.75
N SER A 499 7.50 -20.44 -1.00
CA SER A 499 7.41 -21.30 0.17
C SER A 499 7.56 -20.45 1.42
N VAL A 500 6.62 -20.59 2.35
CA VAL A 500 6.63 -19.88 3.62
C VAL A 500 6.66 -20.88 4.77
N GLN A 501 7.63 -20.72 5.67
CA GLN A 501 7.69 -21.46 6.93
C GLN A 501 7.48 -20.48 8.06
N LEU A 502 6.37 -20.65 8.78
CA LEU A 502 6.07 -19.85 9.96
C LEU A 502 6.99 -20.25 11.13
N ARG A 503 7.19 -19.32 12.05
CA ARG A 503 7.81 -19.62 13.35
C ARG A 503 6.82 -20.45 14.17
N ARG A 504 7.34 -21.38 14.96
CA ARG A 504 6.51 -22.24 15.83
C ARG A 504 5.68 -21.42 16.82
N GLU A 505 6.24 -20.34 17.34
CA GLU A 505 5.57 -19.46 18.30
C GLU A 505 4.40 -18.68 17.68
N LEU A 506 4.35 -18.61 16.35
CA LEU A 506 3.30 -17.94 15.57
C LEU A 506 2.32 -18.93 14.94
N ASP A 507 2.42 -20.23 15.27
CA ASP A 507 1.39 -21.19 14.90
C ASP A 507 0.06 -20.81 15.58
N THR A 508 -0.94 -20.52 14.77
CA THR A 508 -2.26 -20.08 15.22
C THR A 508 -3.18 -21.24 15.58
N SER A 509 -2.75 -22.51 15.41
CA SER A 509 -3.55 -23.69 15.71
C SER A 509 -4.12 -23.69 17.14
N ALA A 510 -3.34 -23.22 18.12
CA ALA A 510 -3.72 -23.08 19.53
C ALA A 510 -4.13 -21.65 19.94
N GLY A 511 -4.07 -20.69 19.02
CA GLY A 511 -4.20 -19.26 19.30
C GLY A 511 -2.87 -18.61 19.71
N LEU A 512 -2.72 -17.32 19.41
CA LEU A 512 -1.50 -16.55 19.67
C LEU A 512 -1.35 -16.19 21.15
N ASP A 513 -0.13 -16.32 21.68
CA ASP A 513 0.21 -15.83 23.02
C ASP A 513 0.20 -14.28 23.04
N PRO A 514 -0.51 -13.63 23.98
CA PRO A 514 -0.46 -12.18 24.17
C PRO A 514 0.94 -11.56 24.27
N GLN A 515 1.96 -12.30 24.74
CA GLN A 515 3.34 -11.83 24.88
C GLN A 515 4.26 -12.23 23.71
N VAL A 516 3.77 -12.96 22.70
CA VAL A 516 4.61 -13.57 21.65
C VAL A 516 5.56 -12.58 20.97
N VAL A 517 5.12 -11.33 20.75
CA VAL A 517 5.96 -10.30 20.14
C VAL A 517 7.01 -9.77 21.10
N LEU A 518 6.66 -9.56 22.37
CA LEU A 518 7.55 -9.02 23.39
C LEU A 518 8.65 -10.03 23.80
N ASP A 519 8.33 -11.32 23.78
CA ASP A 519 9.25 -12.38 24.20
C ASP A 519 10.23 -12.81 23.10
N HIS A 520 9.86 -12.63 21.82
CA HIS A 520 10.61 -13.19 20.68
C HIS A 520 11.09 -12.20 19.63
N PHE A 521 10.77 -10.91 19.80
CA PHE A 521 11.19 -9.85 18.90
C PHE A 521 11.67 -8.62 19.68
N ALA A 522 12.76 -8.03 19.22
CA ALA A 522 13.37 -6.85 19.83
C ALA A 522 13.64 -5.77 18.78
N MET A 523 13.43 -4.51 19.16
CA MET A 523 13.87 -3.39 18.33
C MET A 523 15.38 -3.17 18.52
N PRO A 524 16.18 -3.17 17.45
CA PRO A 524 17.59 -2.78 17.53
C PRO A 524 17.71 -1.28 17.88
N PRO A 525 18.80 -0.83 18.55
CA PRO A 525 18.96 0.56 18.98
C PRO A 525 18.89 1.60 17.86
N ASP A 526 19.37 1.23 16.67
CA ASP A 526 19.51 2.13 15.52
C ASP A 526 18.60 1.74 14.33
N GLY A 527 17.64 0.82 14.54
CA GLY A 527 16.77 0.33 13.49
C GLY A 527 15.29 0.60 13.74
N PHE A 528 14.50 0.44 12.68
CA PHE A 528 13.08 0.75 12.67
C PHE A 528 12.20 -0.50 12.61
N ASP A 529 12.80 -1.68 12.47
CA ASP A 529 12.13 -2.96 12.30
C ASP A 529 12.38 -3.89 13.49
N LEU A 530 11.34 -4.61 13.92
CA LEU A 530 11.48 -5.64 14.95
C LEU A 530 12.28 -6.84 14.40
N GLU A 531 13.39 -7.16 15.07
CA GLU A 531 14.25 -8.29 14.76
C GLU A 531 13.92 -9.49 15.64
N SER A 532 14.05 -10.69 15.08
CA SER A 532 13.78 -11.95 15.76
C SER A 532 14.97 -12.40 16.62
N ASP A 533 14.69 -12.89 17.83
CA ASP A 533 15.68 -13.44 18.76
C ASP A 533 16.24 -14.82 18.35
N SER A 534 15.52 -15.58 17.51
CA SER A 534 15.82 -16.98 17.23
C SER A 534 15.15 -17.54 15.96
N VAL A 535 15.89 -18.40 15.26
CA VAL A 535 15.56 -18.97 13.95
C VAL A 535 15.01 -20.40 14.11
N ARG A 536 13.88 -20.58 14.82
CA ARG A 536 13.18 -21.88 14.95
C ARG A 536 11.90 -21.88 14.12
N TYR A 537 11.93 -22.58 12.98
CA TYR A 537 10.79 -22.73 12.07
C TYR A 537 10.12 -24.10 12.22
N GLU A 538 8.86 -24.19 11.79
CA GLU A 538 8.19 -25.48 11.64
C GLU A 538 8.82 -26.36 10.55
N ALA A 539 8.51 -27.66 10.60
CA ALA A 539 9.08 -28.64 9.68
C ALA A 539 8.38 -28.69 8.31
N LEU A 540 7.15 -28.19 8.18
CA LEU A 540 6.41 -28.14 6.92
C LEU A 540 6.29 -26.69 6.46
N ALA A 541 6.60 -26.46 5.18
CA ALA A 541 6.43 -25.18 4.53
C ALA A 541 5.14 -25.19 3.74
N ASP A 542 4.39 -24.10 3.81
CA ASP A 542 3.21 -23.90 2.99
C ASP A 542 3.59 -23.21 1.68
N GLU A 543 2.95 -23.64 0.59
CA GLU A 543 3.18 -23.06 -0.73
C GLU A 543 2.07 -22.08 -1.08
N TYR A 544 2.48 -20.92 -1.56
CA TYR A 544 1.59 -19.88 -2.06
C TYR A 544 1.91 -19.62 -3.53
N THR A 545 0.88 -19.43 -4.35
CA THR A 545 1.03 -19.19 -5.79
C THR A 545 0.14 -18.07 -6.25
N GLY A 546 0.56 -17.36 -7.30
CA GLY A 546 -0.26 -16.35 -7.97
C GLY A 546 0.16 -16.11 -9.41
N ARG A 547 -0.64 -15.31 -10.13
CA ARG A 547 -0.33 -14.77 -11.45
C ARG A 547 -0.51 -13.27 -11.45
N VAL A 548 0.33 -12.58 -12.22
CA VAL A 548 0.27 -11.13 -12.37
C VAL A 548 0.49 -10.76 -13.83
N LEU A 549 -0.29 -9.79 -14.31
CA LEU A 549 -0.16 -9.26 -15.65
C LEU A 549 1.06 -8.34 -15.73
N LEU A 550 1.89 -8.54 -16.75
CA LEU A 550 3.07 -7.73 -16.99
C LEU A 550 2.65 -6.41 -17.62
N ALA A 551 2.77 -5.33 -16.86
CA ALA A 551 2.57 -4.00 -17.40
C ALA A 551 3.79 -3.58 -18.24
N ALA A 552 3.57 -3.21 -19.51
CA ALA A 552 4.61 -2.73 -20.43
C ALA A 552 5.39 -1.48 -19.93
N ASN A 553 4.89 -0.85 -18.86
CA ASN A 553 5.41 0.41 -18.32
C ASN A 553 5.96 0.29 -16.89
N ALA A 554 5.96 -0.90 -16.28
CA ALA A 554 6.31 -1.07 -14.86
C ALA A 554 7.73 -0.59 -14.52
N SER A 555 8.64 -0.63 -15.50
CA SER A 555 10.03 -0.18 -15.41
C SER A 555 10.28 1.24 -15.92
N ILE A 556 9.31 1.91 -16.58
CA ILE A 556 9.55 3.22 -17.24
C ILE A 556 9.93 4.31 -16.23
N GLY A 557 9.27 4.35 -15.07
CA GLY A 557 9.58 5.33 -14.03
C GLY A 557 11.03 5.20 -13.56
N LEU A 558 11.46 3.96 -13.39
CA LEU A 558 12.80 3.58 -12.94
C LEU A 558 13.86 3.88 -14.01
N GLU A 559 13.60 3.48 -15.26
CA GLU A 559 14.46 3.80 -16.41
C GLU A 559 14.61 5.31 -16.62
N ARG A 560 13.53 6.09 -16.46
CA ARG A 560 13.57 7.55 -16.57
C ARG A 560 14.38 8.17 -15.43
N GLN A 561 14.23 7.69 -14.19
CA GLN A 561 15.03 8.14 -13.05
C GLN A 561 16.52 7.85 -13.29
N ILE A 562 16.86 6.66 -13.78
CA ILE A 562 18.22 6.28 -14.17
C ILE A 562 18.78 7.23 -15.24
N ALA A 563 18.05 7.43 -16.34
CA ALA A 563 18.48 8.30 -17.42
C ALA A 563 18.70 9.75 -16.94
N THR A 564 17.79 10.26 -16.12
CA THR A 564 17.90 11.61 -15.53
C THR A 564 19.13 11.73 -14.63
N ALA A 565 19.44 10.70 -13.83
CA ALA A 565 20.62 10.67 -12.96
C ALA A 565 21.92 10.80 -13.76
N ILE A 566 22.02 10.02 -14.85
CA ILE A 566 23.18 9.97 -15.74
C ILE A 566 23.33 11.30 -16.50
N GLU A 567 22.23 11.84 -17.05
CA GLU A 567 22.26 13.09 -17.81
C GLU A 567 22.67 14.30 -16.97
N GLN A 568 22.18 14.40 -15.74
CA GLN A 568 22.43 15.56 -14.88
C GLN A 568 23.86 15.57 -14.28
N ARG A 569 24.62 14.46 -14.38
CA ARG A 569 25.96 14.28 -13.77
C ARG A 569 26.05 14.81 -12.34
N ARG A 570 24.95 14.73 -11.59
CA ARG A 570 24.82 15.39 -10.30
C ARG A 570 25.60 14.66 -9.20
N TYR A 571 25.92 13.38 -9.43
CA TYR A 571 26.59 12.51 -8.47
C TYR A 571 27.63 11.62 -9.18
N ASP A 572 28.91 11.81 -8.84
CA ASP A 572 30.01 10.99 -9.37
C ASP A 572 29.85 9.52 -8.92
N GLY A 573 29.99 8.58 -9.85
CA GLY A 573 29.96 7.12 -9.57
C GLY A 573 28.63 6.41 -9.84
N LEU A 574 27.48 7.10 -9.84
CA LEU A 574 26.18 6.48 -10.17
C LEU A 574 26.11 5.98 -11.62
N GLU A 575 26.80 6.65 -12.56
CA GLU A 575 26.88 6.21 -13.96
C GLU A 575 27.45 4.79 -14.10
N GLY A 576 28.42 4.43 -13.25
CA GLY A 576 29.03 3.10 -13.25
C GLY A 576 28.08 2.00 -12.75
N LEU A 577 27.18 2.33 -11.82
CA LEU A 577 26.18 1.40 -11.28
C LEU A 577 24.99 1.21 -12.23
N LEU A 578 24.53 2.31 -12.85
CA LEU A 578 23.27 2.32 -13.60
C LEU A 578 23.44 2.13 -15.11
N GLY A 579 24.58 2.52 -15.68
CA GLY A 579 24.86 2.38 -17.11
C GLY A 579 24.66 0.97 -17.68
N PRO A 580 25.13 -0.10 -17.01
CA PRO A 580 24.91 -1.48 -17.46
C PRO A 580 23.43 -1.89 -17.50
N LEU A 581 22.61 -1.39 -16.57
CA LEU A 581 21.19 -1.71 -16.48
C LEU A 581 20.38 -1.06 -17.61
N GLN A 582 20.77 0.14 -18.05
CA GLN A 582 20.11 0.85 -19.14
C GLN A 582 20.22 0.12 -20.49
N GLN A 583 21.23 -0.73 -20.67
CA GLN A 583 21.49 -1.43 -21.93
C GLN A 583 20.74 -2.77 -22.06
N GLN A 584 19.96 -3.16 -21.04
CA GLN A 584 19.25 -4.43 -21.01
C GLN A 584 17.77 -4.26 -20.68
N PRO A 585 16.89 -5.17 -21.13
CA PRO A 585 15.50 -5.18 -20.71
C PRO A 585 15.37 -5.31 -19.19
N LEU A 586 14.49 -4.52 -18.61
CA LEU A 586 14.21 -4.49 -17.17
C LEU A 586 12.73 -4.75 -16.93
N LEU A 587 12.43 -5.67 -16.02
CA LEU A 587 11.06 -5.96 -15.56
C LEU A 587 10.99 -5.85 -14.05
N ALA A 588 10.05 -5.07 -13.53
CA ALA A 588 9.76 -4.98 -12.10
C ALA A 588 8.31 -5.40 -11.86
N GLN A 589 8.10 -6.37 -10.96
CA GLN A 589 6.77 -6.92 -10.70
C GLN A 589 6.55 -7.18 -9.21
N VAL A 590 5.44 -6.67 -8.69
CA VAL A 590 4.96 -7.00 -7.34
C VAL A 590 4.32 -8.39 -7.37
N LEU A 591 4.66 -9.25 -6.40
CA LEU A 591 4.03 -10.57 -6.20
C LEU A 591 2.65 -10.40 -5.52
N SER A 592 1.75 -9.70 -6.22
CA SER A 592 0.48 -9.24 -5.68
C SER A 592 -0.40 -10.37 -5.16
N GLY A 593 -1.02 -10.16 -4.01
CA GLY A 593 -1.94 -11.09 -3.37
C GLY A 593 -1.29 -12.00 -2.34
N PHE A 594 0.04 -11.94 -2.17
CA PHE A 594 0.76 -12.72 -1.18
C PHE A 594 0.33 -12.39 0.27
N THR A 595 0.32 -11.12 0.65
CA THR A 595 -0.10 -10.68 2.00
C THR A 595 -1.55 -11.05 2.28
N SER A 596 -2.44 -10.90 1.29
CA SER A 596 -3.84 -11.32 1.41
C SER A 596 -3.95 -12.84 1.62
N ALA A 597 -3.13 -13.64 0.93
CA ALA A 597 -3.15 -15.08 1.05
C ALA A 597 -2.70 -15.57 2.45
N LEU A 598 -1.80 -14.84 3.13
CA LEU A 598 -1.47 -15.10 4.55
C LEU A 598 -2.69 -14.91 5.47
N GLY A 599 -3.59 -13.99 5.12
CA GLY A 599 -4.91 -13.83 5.76
C GLY A 599 -5.99 -14.81 5.27
N MET A 600 -5.61 -15.85 4.50
CA MET A 600 -6.50 -16.81 3.83
C MET A 600 -7.46 -16.19 2.79
N LEU A 601 -7.05 -15.11 2.13
CA LEU A 601 -7.82 -14.39 1.12
C LEU A 601 -7.16 -14.48 -0.26
N ALA A 602 -7.84 -15.09 -1.23
CA ALA A 602 -7.42 -15.13 -2.62
C ALA A 602 -8.01 -13.97 -3.43
N HIS A 603 -7.16 -13.15 -4.03
CA HIS A 603 -7.57 -12.08 -4.94
C HIS A 603 -7.73 -12.63 -6.35
N GLN A 604 -8.98 -12.91 -6.73
CA GLN A 604 -9.35 -13.41 -8.05
C GLN A 604 -10.70 -12.85 -8.47
N LEU A 605 -10.98 -12.87 -9.77
CA LEU A 605 -12.30 -12.52 -10.30
C LEU A 605 -13.38 -13.40 -9.64
N GLN A 606 -14.51 -12.79 -9.30
CA GLN A 606 -15.60 -13.48 -8.58
C GLN A 606 -16.84 -13.61 -9.47
N LEU A 607 -17.56 -14.72 -9.29
CA LEU A 607 -18.87 -14.90 -9.89
C LEU A 607 -19.95 -14.17 -9.07
N PRO A 608 -21.12 -13.88 -9.67
CA PRO A 608 -22.32 -13.50 -8.93
C PRO A 608 -22.67 -14.52 -7.85
N VAL A 609 -23.28 -14.05 -6.76
CA VAL A 609 -23.82 -14.91 -5.69
C VAL A 609 -25.08 -15.58 -6.21
N GLU A 610 -24.92 -16.77 -6.77
CA GLU A 610 -25.98 -17.56 -7.38
C GLU A 610 -25.72 -19.06 -7.17
N ASP A 611 -26.79 -19.85 -7.12
CA ASP A 611 -26.71 -21.31 -7.10
C ASP A 611 -27.58 -21.87 -8.24
N PRO A 612 -27.03 -21.94 -9.47
CA PRO A 612 -27.79 -22.40 -10.64
C PRO A 612 -28.27 -23.85 -10.53
N GLN A 613 -27.60 -24.67 -9.71
CA GLN A 613 -27.94 -26.08 -9.46
C GLN A 613 -28.78 -26.25 -8.18
N GLY A 614 -29.11 -25.14 -7.49
CA GLY A 614 -29.83 -25.12 -6.22
C GLY A 614 -31.32 -25.44 -6.33
N SER A 615 -31.91 -25.83 -5.20
CA SER A 615 -33.36 -26.04 -5.10
C SER A 615 -34.11 -24.69 -5.22
N PRO A 616 -35.29 -24.65 -5.86
CA PRO A 616 -36.15 -23.45 -5.83
C PRO A 616 -36.50 -22.96 -4.41
N LEU A 617 -36.45 -23.85 -3.40
CA LEU A 617 -36.67 -23.48 -2.00
C LEU A 617 -35.57 -22.58 -1.43
N ASP A 618 -34.35 -22.66 -1.97
CA ASP A 618 -33.20 -21.88 -1.51
C ASP A 618 -33.17 -20.48 -2.16
N ALA A 619 -33.99 -20.21 -3.17
CA ALA A 619 -33.93 -18.99 -3.98
C ALA A 619 -34.12 -17.69 -3.15
N ALA A 620 -34.98 -17.74 -2.13
CA ALA A 620 -35.20 -16.61 -1.23
C ALA A 620 -33.96 -16.33 -0.37
N PHE A 621 -33.34 -17.37 0.21
CA PHE A 621 -32.09 -17.27 0.96
C PHE A 621 -30.95 -16.76 0.09
N VAL A 622 -30.77 -17.31 -1.12
CA VAL A 622 -29.71 -16.87 -2.05
C VAL A 622 -29.89 -15.39 -2.42
N THR A 623 -31.13 -14.96 -2.67
CA THR A 623 -31.44 -13.54 -2.94
C THR A 623 -31.09 -12.67 -1.75
N ARG A 624 -31.51 -13.06 -0.53
CA ARG A 624 -31.20 -12.34 0.71
C ARG A 624 -29.69 -12.17 0.94
N VAL A 625 -28.93 -13.24 0.77
CA VAL A 625 -27.46 -13.24 0.92
C VAL A 625 -26.81 -12.36 -0.16
N ARG A 626 -27.25 -12.49 -1.42
CA ARG A 626 -26.74 -11.66 -2.52
C ARG A 626 -26.98 -10.17 -2.28
N ASP A 627 -28.17 -9.80 -1.83
CA ASP A 627 -28.54 -8.39 -1.59
C ASP A 627 -27.73 -7.80 -0.42
N ALA A 628 -27.47 -8.60 0.63
CA ALA A 628 -26.63 -8.18 1.76
C ALA A 628 -25.15 -8.01 1.38
N ILE A 629 -24.61 -8.91 0.55
CA ILE A 629 -23.22 -8.83 0.04
C ILE A 629 -23.03 -7.61 -0.88
N ASP A 630 -24.05 -7.29 -1.68
CA ASP A 630 -24.04 -6.17 -2.62
C ASP A 630 -22.83 -6.28 -3.60
N ALA A 631 -22.02 -5.22 -3.74
CA ALA A 631 -20.85 -5.20 -4.60
C ALA A 631 -19.59 -5.81 -3.95
N GLU A 632 -19.61 -6.15 -2.67
CA GLU A 632 -18.39 -6.50 -1.91
C GLU A 632 -18.03 -7.99 -2.09
N ARG A 633 -17.44 -8.29 -3.25
CA ARG A 633 -17.05 -9.64 -3.69
C ARG A 633 -15.59 -9.65 -4.15
N ARG A 634 -14.68 -9.29 -3.25
CA ARG A 634 -13.25 -9.11 -3.61
C ARG A 634 -12.40 -10.37 -3.47
N PHE A 635 -12.68 -11.18 -2.45
CA PHE A 635 -11.80 -12.27 -2.04
C PHE A 635 -12.53 -13.61 -1.91
N SER A 636 -11.90 -14.69 -2.37
CA SER A 636 -12.33 -16.05 -2.04
C SER A 636 -11.54 -16.60 -0.84
N PRO A 637 -12.14 -17.45 0.01
CA PRO A 637 -11.44 -18.05 1.14
C PRO A 637 -10.48 -19.16 0.71
N LEU A 638 -9.25 -19.12 1.22
CA LEU A 638 -8.23 -20.18 1.08
C LEU A 638 -8.31 -21.16 2.26
N MET A 639 -9.35 -22.00 2.29
CA MET A 639 -9.70 -22.85 3.46
C MET A 639 -8.63 -23.86 3.91
N HIS A 640 -7.61 -24.11 3.08
CA HIS A 640 -6.56 -25.10 3.33
C HIS A 640 -5.21 -24.47 3.70
N ASN A 641 -5.07 -23.15 3.56
CA ASN A 641 -3.84 -22.44 3.92
C ASN A 641 -3.83 -22.18 5.44
N PRO A 642 -2.66 -22.10 6.07
CA PRO A 642 -2.58 -21.67 7.46
C PRO A 642 -3.02 -20.20 7.59
N PHE A 643 -3.65 -19.88 8.71
CA PHE A 643 -3.99 -18.51 9.05
C PHE A 643 -2.78 -17.81 9.67
N ALA A 644 -2.20 -16.84 8.96
CA ALA A 644 -1.01 -16.09 9.36
C ALA A 644 -1.30 -14.57 9.42
N PRO A 645 -1.95 -14.08 10.49
CA PRO A 645 -2.28 -12.66 10.64
C PRO A 645 -1.06 -11.78 10.91
N LEU A 646 0.06 -12.37 11.35
CA LEU A 646 1.35 -11.72 11.52
C LEU A 646 2.30 -12.23 10.42
N ARG A 647 2.64 -11.35 9.47
CA ARG A 647 3.56 -11.64 8.37
C ARG A 647 4.99 -11.61 8.90
N THR A 648 5.57 -12.80 9.08
CA THR A 648 7.00 -13.06 9.28
C THR A 648 7.25 -14.55 9.09
N GLY A 649 8.50 -14.99 9.11
CA GLY A 649 8.90 -16.38 8.89
C GLY A 649 10.00 -16.48 7.85
N ARG A 650 10.31 -17.71 7.42
CA ARG A 650 11.24 -17.93 6.32
C ARG A 650 10.46 -17.93 5.00
N PHE A 651 10.80 -17.01 4.11
CA PHE A 651 10.25 -16.91 2.76
C PHE A 651 11.30 -17.35 1.73
N GLU A 652 10.94 -18.27 0.85
CA GLU A 652 11.78 -18.70 -0.27
C GLU A 652 10.99 -18.57 -1.58
N LEU A 653 11.55 -17.86 -2.56
CA LEU A 653 11.01 -17.84 -3.92
C LEU A 653 11.44 -19.12 -4.64
N THR A 654 10.50 -20.02 -4.89
CA THR A 654 10.81 -21.37 -5.38
C THR A 654 10.64 -21.51 -6.89
N GLU A 655 9.70 -20.77 -7.50
CA GLU A 655 9.48 -20.81 -8.95
C GLU A 655 8.98 -19.45 -9.47
N LEU A 656 9.55 -19.01 -10.59
CA LEU A 656 9.08 -17.88 -11.39
C LEU A 656 8.90 -18.35 -12.82
N ARG A 657 7.78 -17.97 -13.44
CA ARG A 657 7.44 -18.39 -14.80
C ARG A 657 6.88 -17.22 -15.60
N LEU A 658 7.49 -16.95 -16.75
CA LEU A 658 6.97 -15.98 -17.72
C LEU A 658 6.09 -16.70 -18.72
N ILE A 659 4.90 -16.15 -18.97
CA ILE A 659 3.89 -16.71 -19.87
C ILE A 659 3.67 -15.71 -21.01
N ASP A 660 3.78 -16.18 -22.25
CA ASP A 660 3.64 -15.34 -23.45
C ASP A 660 2.21 -15.28 -23.99
N GLU A 661 2.01 -14.48 -25.04
CA GLU A 661 0.72 -14.30 -25.72
C GLU A 661 0.10 -15.57 -26.34
N PHE A 662 0.87 -16.65 -26.52
CA PHE A 662 0.35 -17.96 -26.93
C PHE A 662 0.10 -18.90 -25.74
N GLY A 663 0.33 -18.43 -24.51
CA GLY A 663 0.30 -19.24 -23.30
C GLY A 663 1.52 -20.14 -23.14
N ARG A 664 2.57 -19.99 -23.98
CA ARG A 664 3.83 -20.72 -23.74
C ARG A 664 4.52 -20.13 -22.54
N TRP A 665 5.21 -20.98 -21.81
CA TRP A 665 5.88 -20.57 -20.58
C TRP A 665 7.37 -20.90 -20.60
N ARG A 666 8.15 -20.06 -19.92
CA ARG A 666 9.55 -20.31 -19.60
C ARG A 666 9.78 -19.99 -18.13
N ASP A 667 10.36 -20.96 -17.42
CA ASP A 667 10.76 -20.74 -16.04
C ASP A 667 11.99 -19.83 -15.99
N VAL A 668 12.11 -19.08 -14.92
CA VAL A 668 13.26 -18.22 -14.62
C VAL A 668 14.13 -18.94 -13.59
N ASP A 669 15.44 -18.98 -13.83
CA ASP A 669 16.40 -19.50 -12.87
C ASP A 669 16.46 -18.59 -11.64
N VAL A 670 15.92 -19.10 -10.53
CA VAL A 670 15.88 -18.43 -9.23
C VAL A 670 16.92 -18.98 -8.26
N SER A 671 17.92 -19.72 -8.75
CA SER A 671 18.99 -20.30 -7.91
C SER A 671 19.91 -19.25 -7.28
N ALA A 672 20.03 -18.08 -7.89
CA ALA A 672 20.93 -17.02 -7.44
C ALA A 672 20.24 -15.64 -7.46
N ILE A 673 19.55 -15.30 -6.36
CA ILE A 673 18.78 -14.06 -6.21
C ILE A 673 19.60 -13.01 -5.44
N ALA A 674 19.58 -11.74 -5.89
CA ALA A 674 20.06 -10.60 -5.13
C ALA A 674 18.97 -10.18 -4.13
N VAL A 675 19.32 -9.98 -2.87
CA VAL A 675 18.36 -9.57 -1.85
C VAL A 675 18.74 -8.16 -1.42
N ALA A 676 17.77 -7.26 -1.38
CA ALA A 676 17.97 -5.91 -0.85
C ALA A 676 18.52 -5.94 0.57
N GLU A 677 19.47 -5.06 0.88
CA GLU A 677 20.13 -4.98 2.18
C GLU A 677 19.14 -4.76 3.33
N THR A 678 18.04 -4.05 3.06
CA THR A 678 16.95 -3.81 4.02
C THR A 678 16.07 -5.03 4.31
N VAL A 679 16.31 -6.16 3.63
CA VAL A 679 15.60 -7.42 3.81
C VAL A 679 16.54 -8.43 4.48
N PRO A 680 16.31 -8.76 5.76
CA PRO A 680 17.15 -9.74 6.45
C PRO A 680 17.13 -11.10 5.75
N THR A 681 18.28 -11.78 5.71
CA THR A 681 18.43 -13.11 5.11
C THR A 681 18.72 -14.17 6.16
N ASP A 682 18.33 -15.42 5.90
CA ASP A 682 18.71 -16.53 6.78
C ASP A 682 20.20 -16.86 6.62
N PRO A 683 21.03 -16.76 7.68
CA PRO A 683 22.46 -17.04 7.59
C PRO A 683 22.79 -18.46 7.13
N ARG A 684 21.87 -19.42 7.35
CA ARG A 684 22.01 -20.84 6.96
C ARG A 684 21.53 -21.11 5.54
N ARG A 685 20.69 -20.24 4.99
CA ARG A 685 20.12 -20.33 3.64
C ARG A 685 20.01 -18.92 3.05
N ARG A 686 21.07 -18.44 2.42
CA ARG A 686 21.12 -17.07 1.85
C ARG A 686 20.06 -16.78 0.79
N SER A 687 19.45 -17.80 0.18
CA SER A 687 18.33 -17.67 -0.75
C SER A 687 16.97 -17.44 -0.05
N ALA A 688 16.91 -17.60 1.27
CA ALA A 688 15.72 -17.41 2.07
C ALA A 688 15.76 -16.05 2.78
N VAL A 689 14.68 -15.29 2.65
CA VAL A 689 14.52 -13.99 3.31
C VAL A 689 13.63 -14.11 4.53
N LEU A 690 13.89 -13.23 5.49
CA LEU A 690 13.20 -13.14 6.76
C LEU A 690 12.45 -11.80 6.79
N PRO A 691 11.26 -11.71 6.16
CA PRO A 691 10.49 -10.47 6.19
C PRO A 691 10.24 -10.03 7.65
N PRO A 692 10.39 -8.73 7.94
CA PRO A 692 10.20 -8.21 9.28
C PRO A 692 8.75 -8.41 9.71
N LEU A 693 8.50 -8.41 11.02
CA LEU A 693 7.16 -8.62 11.59
C LEU A 693 6.20 -7.51 11.13
N ARG A 694 5.10 -7.88 10.49
CA ARG A 694 4.03 -6.98 10.04
C ARG A 694 2.65 -7.53 10.34
N LEU A 695 1.65 -6.66 10.51
CA LEU A 695 0.25 -7.06 10.47
C LEU A 695 -0.17 -7.29 9.01
N SER A 696 -0.77 -8.45 8.72
CA SER A 696 -1.30 -8.75 7.38
C SER A 696 -2.53 -7.88 7.05
N GLN A 697 -3.27 -7.45 8.08
CA GLN A 697 -4.37 -6.50 7.95
C GLN A 697 -3.84 -5.05 7.98
N PRO A 698 -4.40 -4.14 7.17
CA PRO A 698 -4.06 -2.73 7.29
C PRO A 698 -4.40 -2.16 8.66
N ALA A 699 -3.47 -1.41 9.24
CA ALA A 699 -3.61 -0.87 10.58
C ALA A 699 -3.02 0.54 10.69
N GLN A 700 -3.37 1.23 11.77
CA GLN A 700 -2.94 2.58 12.08
C GLN A 700 -2.62 2.69 13.57
N LEU A 701 -1.45 3.24 13.88
CA LEU A 701 -1.14 3.73 15.23
C LEU A 701 -1.77 5.11 15.40
N ASN A 702 -2.73 5.22 16.30
CA ASN A 702 -3.22 6.51 16.77
C ASN A 702 -2.29 7.00 17.88
N PHE A 703 -1.60 8.10 17.59
CA PHE A 703 -0.79 8.83 18.55
C PHE A 703 -1.31 10.26 18.56
N ARG A 704 -1.89 10.71 19.68
CA ARG A 704 -2.58 12.01 19.77
C ARG A 704 -2.26 12.70 21.10
N TRP A 705 -2.09 14.02 21.07
CA TRP A 705 -2.07 14.83 22.28
C TRP A 705 -3.44 14.81 22.96
N LEU A 706 -3.46 14.75 24.29
CA LEU A 706 -4.66 15.02 25.07
C LEU A 706 -4.75 16.53 25.32
N ASP A 707 -5.86 17.13 24.92
CA ASP A 707 -6.11 18.55 25.08
C ASP A 707 -6.59 18.87 26.51
N ALA A 708 -6.03 19.92 27.10
CA ALA A 708 -6.49 20.53 28.34
C ALA A 708 -6.83 22.01 28.12
N GLY A 709 -8.01 22.29 27.57
CA GLY A 709 -8.53 23.66 27.46
C GLY A 709 -8.00 24.45 26.25
N GLY A 710 -7.77 23.78 25.11
CA GLY A 710 -7.31 24.37 23.85
C GLY A 710 -5.79 24.32 23.64
N THR A 711 -5.07 23.58 24.49
CA THR A 711 -3.62 23.39 24.41
C THR A 711 -3.22 22.00 24.91
N PRO A 712 -2.23 21.33 24.27
CA PRO A 712 -1.69 20.07 24.76
C PRO A 712 -0.74 20.25 25.96
N ILE A 713 -0.37 21.50 26.30
CA ILE A 713 0.59 21.81 27.37
C ILE A 713 -0.12 21.93 28.72
N LEU A 714 0.27 21.10 29.68
CA LEU A 714 -0.26 21.08 31.05
C LEU A 714 0.54 21.95 32.02
N GLY A 715 1.77 22.29 31.66
CA GLY A 715 2.69 23.13 32.44
C GLY A 715 4.12 22.98 31.93
N TRP A 716 5.07 23.60 32.63
CA TRP A 716 6.48 23.57 32.24
C TRP A 716 7.39 23.17 33.38
N VAL A 717 8.47 22.47 33.03
CA VAL A 717 9.58 22.14 33.92
C VAL A 717 10.84 22.73 33.31
N VAL A 718 11.57 23.51 34.13
CA VAL A 718 12.79 24.19 33.70
C VAL A 718 13.91 23.86 34.70
N PRO A 719 15.03 23.26 34.27
CA PRO A 719 16.19 23.08 35.13
C PRO A 719 16.71 24.40 35.71
N ASN A 720 17.30 24.39 36.90
CA ASN A 720 18.00 25.55 37.42
C ASN A 720 19.44 25.17 37.74
N HIS A 721 20.36 25.52 36.83
CA HIS A 721 21.78 25.17 36.95
C HIS A 721 22.52 25.96 38.02
N LEU A 722 21.89 26.98 38.62
CA LEU A 722 22.49 27.76 39.72
C LEU A 722 22.33 27.11 41.10
N ASP A 723 21.27 26.33 41.33
CA ASP A 723 20.99 25.71 42.63
C ASP A 723 20.63 24.21 42.56
N ASP A 724 20.96 23.55 41.44
CA ASP A 724 20.68 22.14 41.16
C ASP A 724 19.19 21.77 41.35
N GLY A 725 18.29 22.72 41.14
CA GLY A 725 16.84 22.60 41.34
C GLY A 725 16.02 22.50 40.05
N LEU A 726 14.70 22.41 40.20
CA LEU A 726 13.72 22.49 39.10
C LEU A 726 12.70 23.59 39.37
N MET A 727 12.44 24.43 38.37
CA MET A 727 11.38 25.44 38.37
C MET A 727 10.14 24.92 37.63
N PHE A 728 8.96 25.23 38.17
CA PHE A 728 7.67 24.76 37.65
C PHE A 728 6.74 25.92 37.29
N TYR A 729 6.02 25.77 36.19
CA TYR A 729 5.10 26.77 35.64
C TYR A 729 3.76 26.14 35.25
N ASP A 730 2.69 26.95 35.24
CA ASP A 730 1.38 26.54 34.71
C ASP A 730 1.39 26.49 33.16
N ALA A 731 0.28 26.05 32.55
CA ALA A 731 0.16 25.93 31.10
C ALA A 731 0.39 27.26 30.35
N GLU A 732 0.05 28.40 30.97
CA GLU A 732 0.23 29.74 30.42
C GLU A 732 1.65 30.30 30.64
N GLY A 733 2.55 29.57 31.31
CA GLY A 733 3.92 30.00 31.58
C GLY A 733 4.07 30.88 32.82
N ARG A 734 3.07 30.96 33.71
CA ARG A 734 3.21 31.67 35.00
C ARG A 734 3.96 30.80 36.00
N ALA A 735 4.90 31.40 36.73
CA ALA A 735 5.72 30.69 37.70
C ALA A 735 4.89 30.21 38.90
N LEU A 736 4.98 28.92 39.23
CA LEU A 736 4.31 28.30 40.40
C LEU A 736 5.25 28.22 41.60
N GLY A 737 6.49 27.81 41.35
CA GLY A 737 7.50 27.63 42.38
C GLY A 737 8.68 26.80 41.90
N ARG A 738 9.53 26.41 42.84
CA ARG A 738 10.73 25.62 42.56
C ARG A 738 11.02 24.62 43.67
N LEU A 739 11.62 23.49 43.29
CA LEU A 739 12.22 22.52 44.19
C LEU A 739 13.72 22.74 44.21
N THR A 740 14.28 22.84 45.42
CA THR A 740 15.73 22.94 45.63
C THR A 740 16.20 21.77 46.50
N PRO A 741 17.31 21.10 46.15
CA PRO A 741 17.81 19.99 46.94
C PRO A 741 18.34 20.49 48.29
N THR A 742 18.03 19.78 49.38
CA THR A 742 18.61 20.05 50.70
C THR A 742 19.27 18.78 51.27
N VAL A 743 19.72 18.82 52.53
CA VAL A 743 20.35 17.65 53.18
C VAL A 743 19.32 16.57 53.51
N ASP A 744 18.11 16.97 53.91
CA ASP A 744 17.07 16.04 54.37
C ASP A 744 16.08 15.68 53.25
N ALA A 745 15.46 16.69 52.63
CA ALA A 745 14.42 16.52 51.61
C ALA A 745 14.38 17.75 50.67
N PRO A 746 13.95 17.61 49.41
CA PRO A 746 13.83 18.75 48.52
C PRO A 746 12.82 19.75 49.08
N GLN A 747 13.19 21.03 49.09
CA GLN A 747 12.36 22.08 49.64
C GLN A 747 11.59 22.79 48.52
N TRP A 748 10.25 22.70 48.57
CA TRP A 748 9.37 23.52 47.75
C TRP A 748 9.38 24.96 48.22
N ARG A 749 9.61 25.90 47.30
CA ARG A 749 9.45 27.33 47.51
C ARG A 749 8.51 27.88 46.46
N VAL A 750 7.45 28.53 46.91
CA VAL A 750 6.51 29.27 46.05
C VAL A 750 7.28 30.33 45.27
N ALA A 751 6.90 30.57 44.02
CA ALA A 751 7.53 31.61 43.21
C ALA A 751 7.39 32.98 43.91
N PRO A 752 8.33 33.91 43.72
CA PRO A 752 8.19 35.28 44.23
C PRO A 752 7.14 36.08 43.43
N GLY A 753 6.32 36.90 44.10
CA GLY A 753 5.34 37.76 43.44
C GLY A 753 4.03 37.95 44.25
N ALA A 754 3.20 38.90 43.84
CA ALA A 754 1.99 39.28 44.59
C ALA A 754 0.81 38.29 44.45
N GLU A 755 0.75 37.51 43.36
CA GLU A 755 -0.32 36.54 43.07
C GLU A 755 0.25 35.30 42.36
N VAL A 756 0.66 34.30 43.15
CA VAL A 756 1.29 33.09 42.63
C VAL A 756 0.27 31.94 42.64
N PRO A 757 -0.01 31.31 41.50
CA PRO A 757 -0.93 30.18 41.46
C PRO A 757 -0.36 28.98 42.23
N ALA A 758 -1.23 28.22 42.90
CA ALA A 758 -0.85 26.95 43.48
C ALA A 758 -0.71 25.89 42.37
N PRO A 759 0.25 24.95 42.47
CA PRO A 759 0.30 23.80 41.58
C PRO A 759 -1.03 23.03 41.62
N ALA A 760 -1.53 22.62 40.46
CA ALA A 760 -2.76 21.83 40.32
C ALA A 760 -2.54 20.65 39.35
N GLY A 761 -3.43 19.66 39.41
CA GLY A 761 -3.44 18.51 38.51
C GLY A 761 -2.10 17.78 38.42
N VAL A 762 -1.71 17.45 37.18
CA VAL A 762 -0.49 16.70 36.84
C VAL A 762 0.78 17.36 37.40
N ILE A 763 0.85 18.69 37.41
CA ILE A 763 2.02 19.42 37.95
C ILE A 763 2.11 19.26 39.47
N ALA A 764 0.99 19.34 40.20
CA ALA A 764 0.99 19.12 41.64
C ALA A 764 1.43 17.70 42.03
N GLU A 765 0.95 16.71 41.28
CA GLU A 765 1.32 15.30 41.47
C GLU A 765 2.81 15.05 41.17
N LEU A 766 3.33 15.63 40.08
CA LEU A 766 4.75 15.56 39.75
C LEU A 766 5.63 16.19 40.83
N VAL A 767 5.28 17.40 41.30
CA VAL A 767 6.02 18.08 42.38
C VAL A 767 5.99 17.24 43.67
N ALA A 768 4.84 16.69 44.03
CA ALA A 768 4.69 15.87 45.24
C ALA A 768 5.48 14.56 45.15
N SER A 769 5.70 14.02 43.95
CA SER A 769 6.47 12.79 43.73
C SER A 769 7.97 12.95 43.94
N ILE A 770 8.50 14.19 43.91
CA ILE A 770 9.91 14.49 44.08
C ILE A 770 10.16 14.80 45.55
N ASP A 771 10.31 13.75 46.34
CA ASP A 771 10.45 13.75 47.80
C ASP A 771 11.88 13.46 48.28
N ASP A 772 12.79 13.10 47.37
CA ASP A 772 14.19 12.81 47.64
C ASP A 772 15.12 13.78 46.86
N SER A 773 16.12 14.33 47.57
CA SER A 773 17.10 15.24 46.98
C SER A 773 18.09 14.52 46.07
N ALA A 774 18.38 13.23 46.29
CA ALA A 774 19.20 12.45 45.37
C ALA A 774 18.44 12.20 44.06
N TYR A 775 17.16 11.84 44.14
CA TYR A 775 16.28 11.75 42.97
C TYR A 775 16.17 13.07 42.21
N LEU A 776 15.96 14.22 42.88
CA LEU A 776 15.89 15.54 42.23
C LEU A 776 17.15 15.84 41.40
N ARG A 777 18.34 15.63 41.97
CA ARG A 777 19.60 15.83 41.24
C ARG A 777 19.76 14.87 40.07
N ALA A 778 19.41 13.60 40.26
CA ALA A 778 19.48 12.59 39.21
C ALA A 778 18.49 12.88 38.06
N LEU A 779 17.29 13.39 38.39
CA LEU A 779 16.30 13.83 37.41
C LEU A 779 16.84 15.00 36.59
N GLY A 780 17.34 16.07 37.25
CA GLY A 780 17.98 17.20 36.57
C GLY A 780 19.12 16.76 35.64
N ALA A 781 20.04 15.91 36.12
CA ALA A 781 21.13 15.36 35.33
C ALA A 781 20.65 14.53 34.13
N THR A 782 19.56 13.79 34.27
CA THR A 782 18.95 13.01 33.18
C THR A 782 18.33 13.93 32.12
N LEU A 783 17.66 15.01 32.54
CA LEU A 783 17.10 16.00 31.60
C LEU A 783 18.20 16.72 30.82
N ASP A 784 19.32 17.06 31.48
CA ASP A 784 20.48 17.64 30.81
C ASP A 784 21.15 16.66 29.84
N ALA A 785 21.25 15.38 30.22
CA ALA A 785 21.77 14.33 29.34
C ALA A 785 20.87 14.11 28.12
N ALA A 786 19.54 14.13 28.31
CA ALA A 786 18.60 14.05 27.20
C ALA A 786 18.73 15.26 26.27
N ARG A 787 18.78 16.48 26.83
CA ARG A 787 18.99 17.72 26.05
C ARG A 787 20.24 17.67 25.16
N ALA A 788 21.33 17.05 25.62
CA ALA A 788 22.54 16.93 24.81
C ALA A 788 22.34 16.14 23.50
N LEU A 789 21.24 15.39 23.40
CA LEU A 789 20.85 14.56 22.26
C LEU A 789 19.61 15.12 21.53
N ILE A 790 19.11 16.30 21.92
CA ILE A 790 18.02 16.99 21.25
C ILE A 790 18.59 18.27 20.62
N ALA A 791 18.42 18.44 19.30
CA ALA A 791 18.93 19.58 18.53
C ALA A 791 17.79 20.47 18.01
N PRO A 792 17.08 21.21 18.89
CA PRO A 792 16.00 22.10 18.47
C PRO A 792 16.52 23.28 17.65
N ALA A 793 15.66 23.82 16.78
CA ALA A 793 15.91 25.11 16.13
C ALA A 793 15.93 26.22 17.20
N GLN A 794 17.11 26.75 17.51
CA GLN A 794 17.33 27.76 18.55
C GLN A 794 17.96 29.03 17.98
N THR A 795 17.57 30.18 18.53
CA THR A 795 18.27 31.44 18.31
C THR A 795 19.54 31.52 19.17
N ALA A 796 20.42 32.48 18.87
CA ALA A 796 21.60 32.72 19.71
C ALA A 796 21.22 33.12 21.15
N ALA A 797 20.12 33.88 21.31
CA ALA A 797 19.60 34.28 22.62
C ALA A 797 19.11 33.08 23.43
N ASP A 798 18.41 32.13 22.80
CA ASP A 798 17.97 30.88 23.46
C ASP A 798 19.15 30.11 24.04
N ARG A 799 20.27 30.07 23.31
CA ARG A 799 21.49 29.37 23.75
C ARG A 799 22.13 30.02 24.97
N GLU A 800 22.15 31.35 25.05
CA GLU A 800 22.70 32.08 26.20
C GLU A 800 21.85 31.89 27.46
N VAL A 801 20.52 31.95 27.33
CA VAL A 801 19.59 31.72 28.45
C VAL A 801 19.67 30.26 28.92
N ALA A 802 19.78 29.30 28.00
CA ALA A 802 19.87 27.87 28.33
C ALA A 802 21.14 27.45 29.08
N VAL A 803 22.16 28.32 29.15
CA VAL A 803 23.33 28.15 30.03
C VAL A 803 22.98 28.40 31.50
N LEU A 804 21.99 29.27 31.78
CA LEU A 804 21.57 29.61 33.15
C LEU A 804 20.48 28.67 33.69
N VAL A 805 19.51 28.29 32.85
CA VAL A 805 18.27 27.59 33.27
C VAL A 805 17.99 26.30 32.49
N GLY A 806 18.97 25.76 31.77
CA GLY A 806 18.69 24.64 30.86
C GLY A 806 17.65 24.99 29.78
N SER A 807 17.14 23.98 29.07
CA SER A 807 16.05 24.17 28.11
C SER A 807 14.68 23.95 28.77
N PRO A 808 13.70 24.84 28.59
CA PRO A 808 12.35 24.61 29.08
C PRO A 808 11.69 23.40 28.42
N LEU A 809 11.11 22.51 29.23
CA LEU A 809 10.38 21.33 28.79
C LEU A 809 8.90 21.50 29.08
N ALA A 810 8.06 21.21 28.10
CA ALA A 810 6.62 21.16 28.25
C ALA A 810 6.20 19.82 28.87
N VAL A 811 5.28 19.88 29.84
CA VAL A 811 4.59 18.72 30.40
C VAL A 811 3.35 18.48 29.56
N VAL A 812 3.26 17.32 28.91
CA VAL A 812 2.15 16.98 28.01
C VAL A 812 1.64 15.57 28.28
N GLN A 813 0.42 15.28 27.86
CA GLN A 813 -0.12 13.91 27.87
C GLN A 813 -0.47 13.47 26.45
N ALA A 814 -0.20 12.20 26.16
CA ALA A 814 -0.53 11.61 24.87
C ALA A 814 -1.16 10.23 25.04
N SER A 815 -2.06 9.91 24.12
CA SER A 815 -2.74 8.61 24.05
C SER A 815 -2.26 7.78 22.87
N PHE A 816 -2.15 6.47 23.08
CA PHE A 816 -1.79 5.46 22.09
C PHE A 816 -2.87 4.39 21.99
N ASP A 817 -3.33 4.14 20.77
CA ASP A 817 -4.15 2.99 20.44
C ASP A 817 -3.82 2.50 19.02
N LEU A 818 -4.29 1.30 18.69
CA LEU A 818 -4.07 0.69 17.38
C LEU A 818 -5.42 0.37 16.76
N SER A 819 -5.70 1.01 15.63
CA SER A 819 -6.92 0.78 14.85
C SER A 819 -6.64 -0.13 13.66
N LEU A 820 -7.53 -1.09 13.42
CA LEU A 820 -7.55 -1.89 12.20
C LEU A 820 -8.49 -1.25 11.17
N LEU A 821 -8.19 -1.40 9.88
CA LEU A 821 -9.13 -1.00 8.84
C LEU A 821 -10.26 -2.04 8.78
N GLY A 822 -11.40 -1.70 9.39
CA GLY A 822 -12.57 -2.57 9.51
C GLY A 822 -12.47 -3.58 10.66
N LEU A 823 -13.20 -4.68 10.56
CA LEU A 823 -13.19 -5.73 11.60
C LEU A 823 -11.93 -6.61 11.49
N PRO A 824 -11.45 -7.24 12.58
CA PRO A 824 -10.26 -8.10 12.55
C PRO A 824 -10.31 -9.20 11.48
N LEU A 825 -9.17 -9.54 10.87
CA LEU A 825 -9.06 -10.73 10.01
C LEU A 825 -9.44 -11.99 10.80
N ILE A 826 -10.07 -12.94 10.11
CA ILE A 826 -10.60 -14.17 10.71
C ILE A 826 -9.98 -15.38 10.05
N ASP A 827 -9.86 -16.46 10.81
CA ASP A 827 -9.50 -17.77 10.27
C ASP A 827 -10.62 -18.30 9.37
N MET A 828 -10.30 -18.50 8.09
CA MET A 828 -11.24 -18.98 7.07
C MET A 828 -11.36 -20.52 7.02
N GLY A 829 -10.67 -21.23 7.91
CA GLY A 829 -10.70 -22.68 8.05
C GLY A 829 -12.06 -23.21 8.53
N ILE A 830 -12.31 -24.50 8.26
CA ILE A 830 -13.59 -25.16 8.57
C ILE A 830 -13.82 -25.26 10.08
N ASP A 831 -12.77 -25.52 10.86
CA ASP A 831 -12.90 -25.64 12.33
C ASP A 831 -13.19 -24.29 12.99
N ALA A 832 -12.60 -23.21 12.49
CA ALA A 832 -12.92 -21.85 12.92
C ALA A 832 -14.37 -21.48 12.59
N LEU A 833 -14.84 -21.80 11.37
CA LEU A 833 -16.24 -21.59 10.99
C LEU A 833 -17.20 -22.34 11.92
N ARG A 834 -16.91 -23.61 12.26
CA ARG A 834 -17.74 -24.39 13.19
C ARG A 834 -17.81 -23.73 14.57
N ALA A 835 -16.68 -23.25 15.08
CA ALA A 835 -16.63 -22.55 16.37
C ALA A 835 -17.40 -21.23 16.35
N ASP A 836 -17.36 -20.50 15.24
CA ASP A 836 -18.08 -19.24 15.07
C ASP A 836 -19.60 -19.44 15.00
N ILE A 837 -20.08 -20.45 14.26
CA ILE A 837 -21.50 -20.80 14.21
C ILE A 837 -21.99 -21.18 15.62
N ALA A 838 -21.22 -21.97 16.36
CA ALA A 838 -21.57 -22.37 17.73
C ALA A 838 -21.60 -21.17 18.70
N ARG A 839 -20.77 -20.15 18.47
CA ARG A 839 -20.76 -18.91 19.26
C ARG A 839 -21.96 -18.01 18.94
N GLY A 840 -22.37 -17.97 17.67
CA GLY A 840 -23.49 -17.15 17.18
C GLY A 840 -23.21 -15.64 17.14
N ASP A 841 -21.97 -15.20 17.38
CA ASP A 841 -21.57 -13.79 17.30
C ASP A 841 -20.89 -13.52 15.94
N VAL A 842 -21.60 -12.78 15.08
CA VAL A 842 -21.15 -12.46 13.72
C VAL A 842 -20.05 -11.39 13.66
N ARG A 843 -19.95 -10.55 14.70
CA ARG A 843 -18.90 -9.51 14.80
C ARG A 843 -17.63 -10.09 15.40
N ARG A 844 -17.73 -10.89 16.46
CA ARG A 844 -16.61 -11.54 17.16
C ARG A 844 -16.39 -12.97 16.69
N ARG A 845 -15.70 -13.07 15.56
CA ARG A 845 -15.28 -14.32 14.91
C ARG A 845 -13.88 -14.73 15.38
N SER A 846 -13.46 -15.95 15.08
CA SER A 846 -12.14 -16.48 15.45
C SER A 846 -11.01 -15.76 14.70
N ASP A 847 -10.29 -14.87 15.39
CA ASP A 847 -9.06 -14.20 14.94
C ASP A 847 -7.77 -14.90 15.45
N ARG A 848 -7.93 -16.09 16.04
CA ARG A 848 -6.86 -16.86 16.71
C ARG A 848 -6.12 -16.05 17.78
N ALA A 849 -6.86 -15.25 18.55
CA ALA A 849 -6.36 -14.42 19.65
C ALA A 849 -5.42 -13.28 19.23
N LEU A 850 -5.43 -12.89 17.95
CA LEU A 850 -4.67 -11.74 17.45
C LEU A 850 -4.97 -10.46 18.24
N ALA A 851 -6.24 -10.18 18.55
CA ALA A 851 -6.64 -9.02 19.34
C ALA A 851 -5.98 -8.98 20.74
N GLY A 852 -5.56 -10.13 21.29
CA GLY A 852 -4.86 -10.22 22.56
C GLY A 852 -3.37 -9.89 22.50
N VAL A 853 -2.75 -9.92 21.33
CA VAL A 853 -1.31 -9.72 21.14
C VAL A 853 -0.90 -8.29 21.46
N ARG A 854 0.10 -8.16 22.32
CA ARG A 854 0.68 -6.86 22.70
C ARG A 854 1.81 -6.48 21.76
N LEU A 855 1.63 -5.34 21.08
CA LEU A 855 2.65 -4.74 20.23
C LEU A 855 3.33 -3.60 21.00
N PRO A 856 4.67 -3.52 20.99
CA PRO A 856 5.39 -2.47 21.69
C PRO A 856 5.23 -1.11 20.99
N VAL A 857 5.24 -0.05 21.78
CA VAL A 857 5.41 1.33 21.32
C VAL A 857 6.64 1.90 22.04
N LEU A 858 7.72 2.08 21.30
CA LEU A 858 8.94 2.71 21.79
C LEU A 858 8.82 4.21 21.57
N LEU A 859 9.26 4.97 22.58
CA LEU A 859 9.18 6.43 22.60
C LEU A 859 10.59 6.99 22.79
N GLY A 860 10.92 8.01 21.98
CA GLY A 860 12.23 8.64 22.01
C GLY A 860 13.29 7.81 21.30
N SER A 861 14.07 8.47 20.45
CA SER A 861 15.30 7.92 19.85
C SER A 861 16.54 8.72 20.28
N LEU A 862 17.66 8.02 20.52
CA LEU A 862 18.97 8.66 20.79
C LEU A 862 19.73 8.98 19.49
N THR A 863 19.32 8.41 18.37
CA THR A 863 19.98 8.57 17.06
C THR A 863 19.32 9.64 16.19
N GLN A 864 18.15 10.13 16.59
CA GLN A 864 17.40 11.18 15.88
C GLN A 864 17.37 12.44 16.75
N LEU A 865 18.23 13.40 16.43
CA LEU A 865 18.42 14.62 17.21
C LEU A 865 17.17 15.53 17.20
N GLY A 866 16.30 15.36 16.22
CA GLY A 866 15.01 16.04 16.09
C GLY A 866 13.90 15.43 16.96
N ASP A 867 14.16 14.37 17.73
CA ASP A 867 13.22 13.82 18.70
C ASP A 867 13.24 14.64 20.00
N GLY A 868 12.15 15.32 20.31
CA GLY A 868 12.01 16.23 21.44
C GLY A 868 11.80 15.57 22.81
N LEU A 869 11.71 14.24 22.88
CA LEU A 869 11.37 13.57 24.12
C LEU A 869 12.54 13.50 25.12
N ALA A 870 12.45 14.23 26.22
CA ALA A 870 13.42 14.13 27.31
C ALA A 870 13.19 12.89 28.19
N GLY A 871 11.92 12.51 28.37
CA GLY A 871 11.50 11.30 29.07
C GLY A 871 10.00 11.33 29.41
N PHE A 872 9.50 10.27 30.03
CA PHE A 872 8.08 10.12 30.30
C PHE A 872 7.79 9.27 31.55
N PHE A 873 6.55 9.35 32.00
CA PHE A 873 5.94 8.56 33.06
C PHE A 873 4.84 7.68 32.43
N ALA A 874 4.98 6.37 32.58
CA ALA A 874 3.97 5.42 32.12
C ALA A 874 2.73 5.45 33.03
N ALA A 875 1.58 4.99 32.53
CA ALA A 875 0.41 4.82 33.38
C ALA A 875 0.60 3.65 34.37
N GLY A 876 0.21 3.86 35.62
CA GLY A 876 0.04 2.81 36.61
C GLY A 876 -1.20 1.95 36.36
N ALA A 877 -1.44 0.97 37.24
CA ALA A 877 -2.55 0.03 37.11
C ALA A 877 -3.94 0.68 37.20
N ASP A 878 -4.02 1.88 37.77
CA ASP A 878 -5.24 2.70 37.89
C ASP A 878 -5.46 3.63 36.68
N GLY A 879 -4.59 3.56 35.66
CA GLY A 879 -4.65 4.39 34.46
C GLY A 879 -4.12 5.81 34.65
N LYS A 880 -3.61 6.15 35.83
CA LYS A 880 -3.00 7.47 36.12
C LYS A 880 -1.49 7.43 35.90
N PRO A 881 -0.83 8.57 35.68
CA PRO A 881 0.63 8.60 35.55
C PRO A 881 1.33 8.10 36.82
N ASP A 882 2.24 7.14 36.68
CA ASP A 882 3.10 6.67 37.77
C ASP A 882 4.34 7.56 37.87
N PHE A 883 4.25 8.63 38.68
CA PHE A 883 5.38 9.52 38.94
C PHE A 883 6.47 8.92 39.84
N ALA A 884 6.31 7.68 40.33
CA ALA A 884 7.34 7.01 41.11
C ALA A 884 8.56 6.64 40.25
N ARG A 885 8.39 6.45 38.93
CA ARG A 885 9.45 6.01 38.02
C ARG A 885 9.51 6.86 36.76
N PHE A 886 10.65 7.52 36.55
CA PHE A 886 10.92 8.29 35.33
C PHE A 886 11.65 7.44 34.30
N LEU A 887 11.15 7.44 33.06
CA LEU A 887 11.71 6.66 31.96
C LEU A 887 12.32 7.58 30.91
N SER A 888 13.61 7.38 30.62
CA SER A 888 14.33 8.17 29.61
C SER A 888 15.39 7.31 28.93
N GLN A 889 15.56 7.49 27.63
CA GLN A 889 16.64 6.83 26.90
C GLN A 889 18.03 7.30 27.40
N ALA A 890 18.12 8.54 27.90
CA ALA A 890 19.30 9.13 28.51
C ALA A 890 19.41 8.86 30.04
N ALA A 891 18.72 7.83 30.55
CA ALA A 891 18.68 7.51 31.98
C ALA A 891 20.07 7.51 32.64
N THR A 892 20.18 8.26 33.73
CA THR A 892 21.35 8.25 34.63
C THR A 892 21.17 7.25 35.77
N ALA A 893 22.22 7.01 36.56
CA ALA A 893 22.19 6.02 37.64
C ALA A 893 21.33 6.49 38.83
N HIS A 894 20.10 5.99 38.93
CA HIS A 894 19.21 6.14 40.10
C HIS A 894 18.15 5.03 40.11
N GLU A 895 17.65 4.59 41.27
CA GLU A 895 16.68 3.48 41.35
C GLU A 895 15.31 3.81 40.72
N ARG A 896 14.93 5.10 40.77
CA ARG A 896 13.69 5.64 40.18
C ARG A 896 13.82 6.10 38.73
N ILE A 897 15.00 6.01 38.11
CA ILE A 897 15.26 6.42 36.73
C ILE A 897 15.76 5.22 35.94
N ALA A 898 15.12 4.89 34.83
CA ALA A 898 15.51 3.74 34.02
C ALA A 898 15.33 4.00 32.53
N ARG A 899 16.09 3.25 31.72
CA ARG A 899 15.77 3.13 30.30
C ARG A 899 14.45 2.37 30.14
N PRO A 900 13.53 2.82 29.29
CA PRO A 900 12.25 2.14 29.10
C PRO A 900 12.48 0.75 28.49
N PRO A 901 12.06 -0.36 29.13
CA PRO A 901 11.99 -1.64 28.44
C PRO A 901 10.93 -1.59 27.33
N GLN A 902 11.07 -2.45 26.32
CA GLN A 902 10.13 -2.54 25.19
C GLN A 902 8.69 -2.85 25.61
N SER A 903 8.50 -3.49 26.76
CA SER A 903 7.18 -3.81 27.34
C SER A 903 6.52 -2.65 28.10
N THR A 904 7.14 -1.47 28.15
CA THR A 904 6.62 -0.31 28.92
C THR A 904 5.28 0.19 28.39
N VAL A 905 5.23 0.49 27.09
CA VAL A 905 4.02 0.97 26.42
C VAL A 905 3.67 -0.05 25.35
N THR A 906 2.44 -0.55 25.40
CA THR A 906 1.98 -1.56 24.46
C THR A 906 0.59 -1.23 23.96
N VAL A 907 0.35 -1.46 22.68
CA VAL A 907 -0.98 -1.36 22.05
C VAL A 907 -1.45 -2.74 21.59
N ARG A 908 -2.75 -2.88 21.34
CA ARG A 908 -3.37 -4.13 20.89
C ARG A 908 -4.28 -3.87 19.70
N ALA A 909 -4.35 -4.82 18.78
CA ALA A 909 -5.24 -4.80 17.62
C ALA A 909 -6.68 -5.20 18.00
N ASP A 910 -7.17 -4.69 19.13
CA ASP A 910 -8.49 -4.96 19.68
C ASP A 910 -9.33 -3.68 19.62
N PRO A 911 -10.42 -3.64 18.83
CA PRO A 911 -11.33 -2.50 18.79
C PRO A 911 -11.93 -2.14 20.16
N GLY A 912 -11.97 -3.08 21.12
CA GLY A 912 -12.42 -2.87 22.48
C GLY A 912 -11.32 -2.45 23.47
N ALA A 913 -10.05 -2.38 23.05
CA ALA A 913 -8.97 -1.95 23.93
C ALA A 913 -9.01 -0.44 24.15
N GLY A 914 -8.92 -0.02 25.42
CA GLY A 914 -8.74 1.38 25.77
C GLY A 914 -7.37 1.91 25.34
N ALA A 915 -7.28 3.22 25.11
CA ALA A 915 -6.03 3.88 24.80
C ALA A 915 -5.08 3.87 26.01
N THR A 916 -3.79 3.68 25.75
CA THR A 916 -2.73 3.81 26.76
C THR A 916 -2.30 5.27 26.83
N VAL A 917 -2.30 5.87 28.02
CA VAL A 917 -1.91 7.28 28.22
C VAL A 917 -0.54 7.34 28.88
N VAL A 918 0.30 8.26 28.44
CA VAL A 918 1.58 8.57 29.10
C VAL A 918 1.72 10.08 29.31
N THR A 919 2.47 10.46 30.35
CA THR A 919 2.83 11.87 30.60
C THR A 919 4.28 12.08 30.20
N MET A 920 4.55 13.06 29.35
CA MET A 920 5.87 13.27 28.74
C MET A 920 6.44 14.64 29.14
N LEU A 921 7.77 14.71 29.19
CA LEU A 921 8.55 15.94 29.21
C LEU A 921 9.19 16.11 27.85
N VAL A 922 8.80 17.16 27.11
CA VAL A 922 9.17 17.34 25.71
C VAL A 922 9.74 18.73 25.46
N ASP A 923 10.77 18.86 24.61
CA ASP A 923 11.11 20.16 24.02
C ASP A 923 10.04 20.49 22.97
N PRO A 924 9.23 21.54 23.16
CA PRO A 924 8.07 21.82 22.31
C PRO A 924 8.45 22.30 20.89
N ARG A 925 9.75 22.51 20.62
CA ARG A 925 10.27 22.92 19.30
C ARG A 925 10.57 21.73 18.38
N CYS A 926 10.55 20.50 18.92
CA CYS A 926 10.91 19.27 18.20
C CYS A 926 9.69 18.36 18.02
N GLU A 927 9.83 17.35 17.16
CA GLU A 927 8.82 16.31 16.97
C GLU A 927 9.03 15.20 18.01
N VAL A 928 7.97 14.52 18.43
CA VAL A 928 8.07 13.33 19.28
C VAL A 928 7.75 12.11 18.43
N HIS A 929 8.63 11.11 18.44
CA HIS A 929 8.51 9.93 17.59
C HIS A 929 8.02 8.71 18.37
N ALA A 930 7.12 7.95 17.74
CA ALA A 930 6.61 6.68 18.25
C ALA A 930 6.90 5.56 17.25
N TYR A 931 7.59 4.51 17.71
CA TYR A 931 8.05 3.38 16.90
C TYR A 931 7.37 2.10 17.35
N THR A 932 6.90 1.31 16.40
CA THR A 932 6.32 -0.03 16.69
C THR A 932 7.12 -1.17 16.05
N GLY A 933 7.86 -0.86 14.98
CA GLY A 933 8.48 -1.85 14.09
C GLY A 933 7.52 -2.69 13.28
N VAL A 934 6.21 -2.46 13.40
CA VAL A 934 5.15 -3.15 12.66
C VAL A 934 4.43 -2.19 11.71
N LEU A 935 4.48 -0.88 12.01
CA LEU A 935 3.91 0.22 11.23
C LEU A 935 4.94 1.32 10.99
N PRO A 936 4.69 2.25 10.05
CA PRO A 936 5.53 3.45 9.90
C PRO A 936 5.65 4.24 11.20
N VAL A 937 6.74 4.98 11.34
CA VAL A 937 6.96 5.89 12.47
C VAL A 937 5.86 6.94 12.47
N LYS A 938 5.30 7.21 13.65
CA LYS A 938 4.30 8.26 13.83
C LYS A 938 4.90 9.37 14.67
N THR A 939 4.78 10.60 14.19
CA THR A 939 5.27 11.79 14.88
C THR A 939 4.14 12.66 15.40
N LEU A 940 4.40 13.37 16.49
CA LEU A 940 3.57 14.44 17.00
C LEU A 940 4.39 15.71 17.20
N THR A 941 3.79 16.85 16.86
CA THR A 941 4.40 18.17 17.05
C THR A 941 3.42 19.03 17.84
N ILE A 942 3.94 19.87 18.73
CA ILE A 942 3.14 20.93 19.35
C ILE A 942 3.06 22.09 18.34
N GLY A 943 1.87 22.65 18.14
CA GLY A 943 1.68 23.75 17.20
C GLY A 943 2.73 24.86 17.42
N PRO A 944 3.48 25.29 16.39
CA PRO A 944 4.60 26.22 16.57
C PRO A 944 4.22 27.52 17.28
N ASP A 945 3.01 28.05 17.03
CA ASP A 945 2.49 29.25 17.68
C ASP A 945 2.13 29.01 19.16
N VAL A 946 1.70 27.80 19.52
CA VAL A 946 1.44 27.42 20.92
C VAL A 946 2.77 27.30 21.67
N ALA A 947 3.75 26.61 21.07
CA ALA A 947 5.09 26.48 21.62
C ALA A 947 5.76 27.85 21.81
N ALA A 948 5.75 28.70 20.79
CA ALA A 948 6.37 30.03 20.82
C ALA A 948 5.73 30.95 21.87
N ARG A 949 4.39 30.99 21.96
CA ARG A 949 3.68 31.78 22.98
C ARG A 949 4.02 31.31 24.40
N GLY A 950 4.04 30.01 24.63
CA GLY A 950 4.37 29.45 25.93
C GLY A 950 5.80 29.75 26.35
N LEU A 951 6.76 29.57 25.44
CA LEU A 951 8.18 29.86 25.69
C LEU A 951 8.43 31.36 25.96
N ALA A 952 7.77 32.25 25.22
CA ALA A 952 7.91 33.70 25.41
C ALA A 952 7.31 34.20 26.74
N ALA A 953 6.38 33.44 27.34
CA ALA A 953 5.77 33.80 28.62
C ALA A 953 6.65 33.46 29.84
N LEU A 954 7.67 32.60 29.67
CA LEU A 954 8.50 32.12 30.77
C LEU A 954 9.44 33.19 31.30
N LYS A 955 9.30 33.52 32.59
CA LYS A 955 10.21 34.40 33.33
C LYS A 955 10.95 33.61 34.39
N TYR A 956 12.27 33.78 34.48
CA TYR A 956 13.11 32.99 35.38
C TYR A 956 13.52 33.82 36.59
N ALA A 957 13.29 33.32 37.81
CA ALA A 957 13.60 34.04 39.03
C ALA A 957 14.69 33.32 39.85
N PHE A 958 15.86 33.95 39.98
CA PHE A 958 17.03 33.42 40.66
C PHE A 958 17.20 34.06 42.02
N GLN A 959 17.21 33.26 43.09
CA GLN A 959 17.40 33.79 44.43
C GLN A 959 18.80 34.37 44.58
N THR A 960 18.88 35.68 44.82
CA THR A 960 20.13 36.44 44.89
C THR A 960 20.18 37.20 46.21
N ALA A 961 19.92 36.49 47.31
CA ALA A 961 19.76 37.06 48.65
C ALA A 961 20.64 36.34 49.69
N PRO A 962 21.20 37.05 50.69
CA PRO A 962 21.16 38.51 50.85
C PRO A 962 22.19 39.24 49.98
N VAL A 963 21.84 40.43 49.46
CA VAL A 963 22.79 41.34 48.76
C VAL A 963 22.86 42.71 49.42
N ILE A 964 24.04 43.33 49.35
CA ILE A 964 24.28 44.68 49.84
C ILE A 964 24.10 45.65 48.66
N VAL A 965 23.11 46.54 48.76
CA VAL A 965 22.78 47.51 47.70
C VAL A 965 22.70 48.94 48.26
N PRO A 966 22.93 49.98 47.44
CA PRO A 966 22.76 51.36 47.88
C PRO A 966 21.33 51.66 48.34
N ARG A 967 21.18 52.56 49.31
CA ARG A 967 19.88 52.95 49.89
C ARG A 967 19.09 53.79 48.88
N GLY A 968 18.22 53.14 48.09
CA GLY A 968 17.30 53.79 47.15
C GLY A 968 17.31 53.23 45.72
N ARG A 969 18.32 52.42 45.38
CA ARG A 969 18.45 51.75 44.07
C ARG A 969 18.92 50.31 44.23
N ILE A 970 18.74 49.51 43.20
CA ILE A 970 19.20 48.12 43.16
C ILE A 970 20.15 48.00 41.97
N GLY A 971 21.44 48.01 42.27
CA GLY A 971 22.50 47.77 41.29
C GLY A 971 23.29 46.54 41.72
N VAL A 972 23.19 45.46 40.95
CA VAL A 972 23.92 44.21 41.15
C VAL A 972 24.56 43.78 39.83
N PRO A 973 25.72 43.10 39.86
CA PRO A 973 26.33 42.55 38.65
C PRO A 973 25.40 41.52 38.00
N LEU A 974 25.20 41.65 36.69
CA LEU A 974 24.32 40.79 35.91
C LEU A 974 25.11 39.75 35.11
N PRO A 975 24.59 38.52 34.96
CA PRO A 975 25.10 37.56 33.99
C PRO A 975 25.03 38.11 32.57
N ALA A 976 25.98 37.73 31.71
CA ALA A 976 25.94 38.01 30.28
C ALA A 976 24.97 37.04 29.59
N ALA A 977 23.68 37.33 29.69
CA ALA A 977 22.61 36.63 28.97
C ALA A 977 21.65 37.64 28.35
N ALA A 978 21.23 37.38 27.11
CA ALA A 978 20.19 38.14 26.43
C ALA A 978 18.87 38.20 27.23
N GLY A 979 18.22 39.36 27.25
CA GLY A 979 16.94 39.60 27.93
C GLY A 979 16.96 40.83 28.85
N THR A 980 15.82 41.10 29.48
CA THR A 980 15.64 42.20 30.44
C THR A 980 15.70 41.68 31.88
N TRP A 981 16.58 42.25 32.69
CA TRP A 981 16.75 41.89 34.10
C TRP A 981 16.02 42.86 35.04
N SER A 982 15.35 42.32 36.05
CA SER A 982 14.66 43.08 37.10
C SER A 982 14.88 42.47 38.48
N TRP A 983 14.63 43.26 39.53
CA TRP A 983 14.65 42.79 40.91
C TRP A 983 13.24 42.52 41.41
N LEU A 984 13.01 41.32 41.93
CA LEU A 984 11.72 40.89 42.45
C LEU A 984 11.81 40.65 43.96
N SER A 985 10.82 41.14 44.71
CA SER A 985 10.69 40.89 46.16
C SER A 985 9.59 39.85 46.41
N ALA A 986 9.56 39.26 47.61
CA ALA A 986 8.69 38.11 47.90
C ALA A 986 7.20 38.38 47.63
N THR A 987 6.73 39.62 47.84
CA THR A 987 5.32 40.02 47.71
C THR A 987 5.13 41.30 46.88
N GLY A 988 6.15 41.73 46.13
CA GLY A 988 6.13 43.01 45.42
C GLY A 988 6.29 42.85 43.91
N GLU A 989 6.04 43.93 43.17
CA GLU A 989 6.23 43.97 41.73
C GLU A 989 7.72 44.03 41.33
N PRO A 990 8.07 43.63 40.08
CA PRO A 990 9.43 43.74 39.57
C PRO A 990 9.90 45.20 39.52
N VAL A 991 11.11 45.46 40.00
CA VAL A 991 11.76 46.77 39.99
C VAL A 991 12.92 46.76 39.00
N ALA A 992 13.02 47.76 38.13
CA ALA A 992 14.12 47.87 37.19
C ALA A 992 15.49 47.98 37.90
N LEU A 993 16.51 47.33 37.35
CA LEU A 993 17.87 47.40 37.86
C LEU A 993 18.60 48.62 37.30
N GLU A 994 19.39 49.27 38.14
CA GLU A 994 20.33 50.30 37.68
C GLU A 994 21.69 49.67 37.31
N PRO A 995 22.43 50.26 36.34
CA PRO A 995 23.76 49.79 36.00
C PRO A 995 24.67 49.71 37.23
N PHE A 996 25.24 48.53 37.47
CA PHE A 996 26.20 48.35 38.55
C PHE A 996 27.52 49.07 38.19
N VAL A 997 27.75 50.21 38.82
CA VAL A 997 29.03 50.94 38.74
C VAL A 997 29.76 50.72 40.06
N PRO A 998 30.90 50.01 40.09
CA PRO A 998 31.69 49.88 41.31
C PRO A 998 32.27 51.26 41.68
N THR A 999 31.59 51.99 42.56
CA THR A 999 32.03 53.30 43.06
C THR A 999 32.74 53.14 44.39
N ALA A 1000 33.88 53.84 44.56
CA ALA A 1000 34.62 53.91 45.82
C ALA A 1000 34.06 54.99 46.80
N ALA A 1001 32.89 55.57 46.50
CA ALA A 1001 32.30 56.65 47.28
C ALA A 1001 31.49 56.10 48.47
N PRO A 1002 31.53 56.74 49.66
CA PRO A 1002 30.77 56.31 50.82
C PRO A 1002 29.27 56.57 50.64
N GLU A 1003 28.55 55.62 50.04
CA GLU A 1003 27.08 55.59 50.00
C GLU A 1003 26.52 54.81 51.20
N LEU A 1004 25.33 55.18 51.67
CA LEU A 1004 24.60 54.38 52.67
C LEU A 1004 24.05 53.13 52.00
N HIS A 1005 24.37 51.96 52.54
CA HIS A 1005 23.93 50.68 51.99
C HIS A 1005 22.83 50.05 52.86
N ARG A 1006 22.02 49.18 52.26
CA ARG A 1006 21.06 48.32 52.93
C ARG A 1006 21.24 46.87 52.47
N ILE A 1007 20.85 45.93 53.31
CA ILE A 1007 20.65 44.54 52.89
C ILE A 1007 19.31 44.47 52.16
N ALA A 1008 19.30 43.86 50.99
CA ALA A 1008 18.10 43.55 50.25
C ALA A 1008 18.00 42.03 50.04
N ASP A 1009 16.84 41.48 50.37
CA ASP A 1009 16.47 40.11 50.06
C ASP A 1009 15.52 40.11 48.85
N GLY A 1010 15.80 39.26 47.88
CA GLY A 1010 15.02 39.18 46.65
C GLY A 1010 15.63 38.26 45.60
N TRP A 1011 15.05 38.34 44.40
CA TRP A 1011 15.38 37.51 43.25
C TRP A 1011 15.75 38.40 42.07
N LEU A 1012 16.72 37.95 41.28
CA LEU A 1012 16.92 38.47 39.94
C LEU A 1012 15.95 37.76 39.02
N GLN A 1013 15.08 38.51 38.37
CA GLN A 1013 14.15 38.00 37.37
C GLN A 1013 14.67 38.33 35.97
N LEU A 1014 14.84 37.29 35.14
CA LEU A 1014 15.15 37.38 33.72
C LEU A 1014 13.87 37.22 32.91
N ASP A 1015 13.58 38.22 32.10
CA ASP A 1015 12.59 38.17 31.02
C ASP A 1015 13.33 37.99 29.68
N PRO A 1016 13.23 36.82 29.03
CA PRO A 1016 13.96 36.53 27.80
C PRO A 1016 13.35 37.21 26.55
N SER A 1017 12.17 37.85 26.68
CA SER A 1017 11.42 38.45 25.56
C SER A 1017 11.97 39.77 25.03
#